data_AF-A0A2I1GYI4-F1
#
_entry.id   AF-A0A2I1GYI4-F1
#
_cell.length_a   1.000
_cell.length_b   1.000
_cell.length_c   1.000
_cell.angle_alpha   90.00
_cell.angle_beta   90.00
_cell.angle_gamma   90.00
#
_symmetry.space_group_name_H-M   'P 1'
#
loop_
_entity.id
_entity.type
_entity.pdbx_description
1 polymer ?
#
loop_
_entity_poly.entity_id
_entity_poly.type
_entity_poly.pdbx_seq_one_letter_code
_entity_poly.pdbx_strand_id
1 'polypeptide(L)'
;MDDTTIISNNKKNLEKMIDICHQFFNINDIKANVGKYELIKINSKEKALEIEGNEIKKMNSEEGNRYLGIYFRYDNKRKIYKDKISSIINSACNIFNWKKLNEKQIIAVWNIVIIPRIEYQLAAIVLTKNECTKLMTRLNMIIKKRARLARSTPNFVIYDKDIYDVKHIYDLQLEMLCKNLLYQANGNEKLKKLFKIVMSQEQKRIWTSRCPGDLNLVYKIRNNWNIEAIKLLNSENIYICNHEVINNINKHHIIEGGDKDIIEIIDEKNIMKSALSRKNKKVLFIKDVLEIDGVNMKKWKHMCIELGVSTKGKIPLWFKELELKLIDNTNENTRKIKKEYMGKFERSNININYFDENEKQEKNTIISWNEEGEFPVFAEDKKGSKSKKYKRIGIHYIYKEDTLDWNNSPFLVICEGCEKNISKKKDKKCMIYIENKNSRIIKTRKEGETIKPYETINNLIQKNKCVKAVNEDERKNEEINRKIDQIDSLIKAEDDFITLMKNSLTENETGEKVKRYYLMIDLKKIKSSINANGKRAFWYNIIWILKEDNANKEEEILMSASYEICNENEFKILIRSIIIGLILINGNSEIILGINENIKKLIKEFIFNTSNRKKIDNDYYIELLYIEDFMIKNEIIIVDETNEEETVVIKDIRKRMEQILKKDLKEKKMRYKIEIIENALLINEYNLIWRKNIITGGFRKWRKKVSMAIWKNEILNSNKLNDLFIRNFMKEFDWRTTLEFISNRTTFTKRQCSSIDTKERSYRIKNLLKDLPTYEVLCKREVEVLENSTCIRCDTNEEETWDHVWICNDNEATLDEILRESISKFEEFLDKNRRLEDVLILRNHNINIVTILEERSNILIGKSRIWEMLRGVFNDRFNHITKQD
;
A
#
# COMPACT_ATOMS: atom_id res chain seq x y z
N MET A 1 -35.91 -5.71 -5.89
CA MET A 1 -35.60 -6.00 -4.46
C MET A 1 -36.61 -5.25 -3.63
N ASP A 2 -37.17 -5.91 -2.63
CA ASP A 2 -38.19 -5.45 -1.68
C ASP A 2 -37.57 -4.84 -0.40
N ASP A 3 -36.39 -5.32 0.01
CA ASP A 3 -35.64 -4.79 1.16
C ASP A 3 -35.20 -3.33 0.94
N THR A 4 -35.90 -2.40 1.58
CA THR A 4 -35.64 -0.95 1.51
C THR A 4 -35.09 -0.43 2.84
N THR A 5 -34.15 0.52 2.78
CA THR A 5 -33.59 1.18 3.97
C THR A 5 -33.75 2.68 3.86
N ILE A 6 -34.28 3.29 4.92
CA ILE A 6 -34.45 4.74 5.03
C ILE A 6 -33.49 5.24 6.13
N ILE A 7 -32.74 6.30 5.83
CA ILE A 7 -31.81 6.92 6.77
C ILE A 7 -32.21 8.38 6.92
N SER A 8 -32.41 8.81 8.16
CA SER A 8 -32.77 10.17 8.50
C SER A 8 -31.97 10.64 9.73
N ASN A 9 -31.80 11.95 9.86
CA ASN A 9 -31.11 12.59 10.97
C ASN A 9 -32.00 12.81 12.21
N ASN A 10 -33.33 12.73 12.07
CA ASN A 10 -34.28 12.87 13.17
C ASN A 10 -35.56 12.06 12.91
N LYS A 11 -36.34 11.80 13.96
CA LYS A 11 -37.58 11.03 13.90
C LYS A 11 -38.63 11.65 12.97
N LYS A 12 -38.88 12.96 13.08
CA LYS A 12 -39.92 13.65 12.28
C LYS A 12 -39.70 13.51 10.77
N ASN A 13 -38.46 13.65 10.32
CA ASN A 13 -38.09 13.45 8.91
C ASN A 13 -38.21 11.99 8.50
N LEU A 14 -37.88 11.05 9.40
CA LEU A 14 -38.03 9.62 9.14
C LEU A 14 -39.50 9.25 8.94
N GLU A 15 -40.39 9.74 9.80
CA GLU A 15 -41.85 9.58 9.69
C GLU A 15 -42.35 10.14 8.36
N LYS A 16 -41.99 11.38 8.03
CA LYS A 16 -42.36 11.98 6.74
C LYS A 16 -41.89 11.14 5.54
N MET A 17 -40.67 10.59 5.59
CA MET A 17 -40.16 9.74 4.52
C MET A 17 -40.93 8.41 4.43
N ILE A 18 -41.28 7.81 5.58
CA ILE A 18 -42.09 6.59 5.63
C ILE A 18 -43.49 6.85 5.06
N ASP A 19 -44.13 7.96 5.44
CA ASP A 19 -45.45 8.34 4.92
C ASP A 19 -45.44 8.51 3.40
N ILE A 20 -44.41 9.18 2.86
CA ILE A 20 -44.24 9.31 1.41
C ILE A 20 -44.04 7.94 0.75
N CYS A 21 -43.25 7.05 1.35
CA CYS A 21 -43.08 5.69 0.85
C CYS A 21 -44.39 4.90 0.89
N HIS A 22 -45.18 5.00 1.96
CA HIS A 22 -46.47 4.32 2.08
C HIS A 22 -47.50 4.85 1.08
N GLN A 23 -47.57 6.17 0.88
CA GLN A 23 -48.38 6.77 -0.18
C GLN A 23 -47.97 6.24 -1.56
N PHE A 24 -46.68 6.19 -1.85
CA PHE A 24 -46.16 5.63 -3.09
C PHE A 24 -46.51 4.15 -3.24
N PHE A 25 -46.37 3.34 -2.19
CA PHE A 25 -46.73 1.92 -2.23
C PHE A 25 -48.23 1.73 -2.47
N ASN A 26 -49.08 2.55 -1.81
CA ASN A 26 -50.53 2.52 -2.00
C ASN A 26 -50.93 2.88 -3.45
N ILE A 27 -50.29 3.88 -4.07
CA ILE A 27 -50.54 4.24 -5.48
C ILE A 27 -50.21 3.08 -6.43
N ASN A 28 -49.27 2.21 -6.06
CA ASN A 28 -48.81 1.09 -6.88
C ASN A 28 -49.38 -0.27 -6.45
N ASP A 29 -50.40 -0.30 -5.58
CA ASP A 29 -50.99 -1.53 -5.02
C ASP A 29 -49.97 -2.46 -4.33
N ILE A 30 -48.92 -1.89 -3.73
CA ILE A 30 -47.89 -2.62 -2.97
C ILE A 30 -48.23 -2.54 -1.48
N LYS A 31 -48.28 -3.69 -0.80
CA LYS A 31 -48.51 -3.75 0.66
C LYS A 31 -47.20 -3.88 1.43
N ALA A 32 -46.89 -2.88 2.26
CA ALA A 32 -45.76 -2.95 3.19
C ALA A 32 -46.10 -3.84 4.40
N ASN A 33 -45.15 -4.67 4.85
CA ASN A 33 -45.29 -5.45 6.07
C ASN A 33 -44.60 -4.74 7.24
N VAL A 34 -45.35 -3.89 7.94
CA VAL A 34 -44.87 -3.11 9.10
C VAL A 34 -44.29 -4.00 10.21
N GLY A 35 -44.80 -5.22 10.37
CA GLY A 35 -44.28 -6.18 11.35
C GLY A 35 -42.84 -6.66 11.10
N LYS A 36 -42.33 -6.48 9.88
CA LYS A 36 -40.93 -6.77 9.52
C LYS A 36 -40.01 -5.56 9.64
N TYR A 37 -40.53 -4.38 9.96
CA TYR A 37 -39.70 -3.18 10.05
C TYR A 37 -38.71 -3.32 11.21
N GLU A 38 -37.48 -2.89 10.95
CA GLU A 38 -36.40 -2.89 11.94
C GLU A 38 -35.91 -1.46 12.13
N LEU A 39 -35.77 -1.02 13.39
CA LEU A 39 -35.32 0.34 13.71
C LEU A 39 -33.94 0.31 14.36
N ILE A 40 -32.98 1.00 13.75
CA ILE A 40 -31.67 1.28 14.35
C ILE A 40 -31.61 2.74 14.74
N LYS A 41 -31.42 3.00 16.04
CA LYS A 41 -31.19 4.34 16.59
C LYS A 41 -29.73 4.52 16.92
N ILE A 42 -29.07 5.45 16.22
CA ILE A 42 -27.68 5.83 16.46
C ILE A 42 -27.66 7.18 17.17
N ASN A 43 -27.17 7.21 18.41
CA ASN A 43 -27.04 8.43 19.23
C ASN A 43 -28.34 9.24 19.46
N SER A 44 -29.53 8.63 19.34
CA SER A 44 -30.81 9.29 19.62
C SER A 44 -31.35 8.93 21.01
N LYS A 45 -31.96 9.92 21.67
CA LYS A 45 -32.66 9.77 22.96
C LYS A 45 -34.19 9.64 22.79
N GLU A 46 -34.71 9.72 21.57
CA GLU A 46 -36.15 9.75 21.29
C GLU A 46 -36.83 8.38 21.50
N LYS A 47 -38.11 8.41 21.91
CA LYS A 47 -38.96 7.23 22.17
C LYS A 47 -39.22 6.40 20.90
N ALA A 48 -39.88 5.25 21.04
CA ALA A 48 -40.20 4.33 19.94
C ALA A 48 -40.88 5.02 18.75
N LEU A 49 -40.74 4.41 17.58
CA LEU A 49 -41.40 4.83 16.35
C LEU A 49 -42.67 4.00 16.21
N GLU A 50 -43.80 4.68 16.06
CA GLU A 50 -45.09 4.07 15.76
C GLU A 50 -45.42 4.35 14.30
N ILE A 51 -45.83 3.33 13.57
CA ILE A 51 -46.20 3.43 12.15
C ILE A 51 -47.56 2.77 12.02
N GLU A 52 -48.55 3.48 11.48
CA GLU A 52 -49.92 2.99 11.31
C GLU A 52 -50.52 2.39 12.59
N GLY A 53 -50.22 2.97 13.76
CA GLY A 53 -50.69 2.49 15.06
C GLY A 53 -49.95 1.26 15.62
N ASN A 54 -48.92 0.76 14.93
CA ASN A 54 -48.07 -0.35 15.40
C ASN A 54 -46.69 0.15 15.86
N GLU A 55 -46.28 -0.23 17.07
CA GLU A 55 -44.92 0.01 17.57
C GLU A 55 -43.91 -0.98 16.95
N ILE A 56 -42.78 -0.46 16.48
CA ILE A 56 -41.72 -1.33 15.90
C ILE A 56 -41.07 -2.18 17.00
N LYS A 57 -41.32 -3.50 16.95
CA LYS A 57 -40.81 -4.47 17.94
C LYS A 57 -39.29 -4.64 17.91
N LYS A 58 -38.66 -4.65 16.73
CA LYS A 58 -37.21 -4.91 16.60
C LYS A 58 -36.40 -3.62 16.53
N MET A 59 -36.18 -3.04 17.70
CA MET A 59 -35.38 -1.82 17.87
C MET A 59 -34.03 -2.13 18.52
N ASN A 60 -32.92 -1.70 17.90
CA ASN A 60 -31.57 -1.83 18.46
C ASN A 60 -31.25 -3.22 19.05
N SER A 61 -31.61 -4.28 18.32
CA SER A 61 -31.48 -5.67 18.78
C SER A 61 -30.06 -5.99 19.29
N GLU A 62 -29.96 -6.70 20.42
CA GLU A 62 -28.68 -7.08 21.00
C GLU A 62 -27.85 -7.98 20.08
N GLU A 63 -28.52 -8.85 19.31
CA GLU A 63 -27.94 -9.73 18.29
C GLU A 63 -27.60 -9.00 16.98
N GLY A 64 -28.05 -7.75 16.84
CA GLY A 64 -27.93 -6.95 15.63
C GLY A 64 -29.10 -7.10 14.65
N ASN A 65 -29.22 -6.10 13.78
CA ASN A 65 -30.23 -5.99 12.74
C ASN A 65 -29.65 -6.53 11.42
N ARG A 66 -30.39 -7.40 10.73
CA ARG A 66 -29.86 -8.11 9.54
C ARG A 66 -30.25 -7.34 8.28
N TYR A 67 -29.28 -6.93 7.49
CA TYR A 67 -29.50 -6.33 6.18
C TYR A 67 -28.60 -6.98 5.13
N LEU A 68 -29.21 -7.50 4.06
CA LEU A 68 -28.55 -8.27 2.98
C LEU A 68 -27.68 -9.45 3.47
N GLY A 69 -27.91 -9.95 4.70
CA GLY A 69 -27.11 -11.02 5.30
C GLY A 69 -25.94 -10.56 6.17
N ILE A 70 -25.70 -9.26 6.30
CA ILE A 70 -24.78 -8.66 7.27
C ILE A 70 -25.59 -8.19 8.49
N TYR A 71 -25.06 -8.40 9.69
CA TYR A 71 -25.69 -7.95 10.92
C TYR A 71 -25.07 -6.63 11.36
N PHE A 72 -25.85 -5.57 11.43
CA PHE A 72 -25.42 -4.25 11.89
C PHE A 72 -25.94 -4.02 13.30
N ARG A 73 -25.11 -3.42 14.15
CA ARG A 73 -25.58 -2.94 15.46
C ARG A 73 -25.28 -1.46 15.62
N TYR A 74 -26.20 -0.76 16.28
CA TYR A 74 -26.15 0.69 16.48
C TYR A 74 -24.85 1.19 17.15
N ASP A 75 -24.25 0.39 18.04
CA ASP A 75 -22.98 0.74 18.71
C ASP A 75 -21.73 0.14 18.05
N ASN A 76 -21.93 -0.54 16.92
CA ASN A 76 -20.92 -1.20 16.11
C ASN A 76 -19.95 -2.10 16.92
N LYS A 77 -20.38 -2.78 18.00
CA LYS A 77 -19.43 -3.63 18.77
C LYS A 77 -18.90 -4.79 17.94
N ARG A 78 -17.57 -4.79 17.79
CA ARG A 78 -16.75 -5.83 17.16
C ARG A 78 -17.08 -7.28 17.58
N LYS A 79 -17.43 -7.51 18.85
CA LYS A 79 -17.70 -8.85 19.40
C LYS A 79 -18.77 -9.60 18.59
N ILE A 80 -19.87 -8.93 18.21
CA ILE A 80 -20.98 -9.58 17.51
C ILE A 80 -20.56 -10.16 16.16
N TYR A 81 -19.88 -9.35 15.35
CA TYR A 81 -19.43 -9.78 14.02
C TYR A 81 -18.49 -10.99 14.13
N LYS A 82 -17.60 -10.97 15.12
CA LYS A 82 -16.70 -12.10 15.41
C LYS A 82 -17.46 -13.34 15.87
N ASP A 83 -18.44 -13.19 16.75
CA ASP A 83 -19.25 -14.29 17.25
C ASP A 83 -20.07 -14.92 16.10
N LYS A 84 -20.53 -14.10 15.15
CA LYS A 84 -21.23 -14.60 13.94
C LYS A 84 -20.31 -15.42 13.03
N ILE A 85 -19.10 -14.93 12.74
CA ILE A 85 -18.10 -15.69 11.99
C ILE A 85 -17.78 -17.00 12.72
N SER A 86 -17.61 -16.94 14.04
CA SER A 86 -17.37 -18.11 14.88
C SER A 86 -18.52 -19.12 14.80
N SER A 87 -19.78 -18.65 14.82
CA SER A 87 -20.98 -19.47 14.68
C SER A 87 -21.05 -20.17 13.31
N ILE A 88 -20.71 -19.47 12.22
CA ILE A 88 -20.65 -20.05 10.86
C ILE A 88 -19.63 -21.19 10.82
N ILE A 89 -18.43 -20.95 11.35
CA ILE A 89 -17.34 -21.93 11.37
C ILE A 89 -17.70 -23.13 12.26
N ASN A 90 -18.26 -22.87 13.44
CA ASN A 90 -18.65 -23.93 14.37
C ASN A 90 -19.76 -24.81 13.81
N SER A 91 -20.76 -24.20 13.16
CA SER A 91 -21.82 -24.94 12.48
C SER A 91 -21.26 -25.84 11.37
N ALA A 92 -20.33 -25.31 10.56
CA ALA A 92 -19.66 -26.10 9.54
C ALA A 92 -18.82 -27.25 10.14
N CYS A 93 -18.03 -26.97 11.18
CA CYS A 93 -17.22 -27.98 11.87
C CYS A 93 -18.07 -29.08 12.52
N ASN A 94 -19.24 -28.74 13.07
CA ASN A 94 -20.18 -29.72 13.62
C ASN A 94 -20.66 -30.68 12.51
N ILE A 95 -21.01 -30.14 11.34
CA ILE A 95 -21.41 -30.96 10.18
C ILE A 95 -20.26 -31.86 9.72
N PHE A 96 -19.03 -31.34 9.62
CA PHE A 96 -17.85 -32.10 9.18
C PHE A 96 -17.45 -33.22 10.16
N ASN A 97 -17.70 -33.02 11.45
CA ASN A 97 -17.48 -34.05 12.46
C ASN A 97 -18.50 -35.17 12.36
N TRP A 98 -19.78 -34.82 12.23
CA TRP A 98 -20.87 -35.80 12.24
C TRP A 98 -20.98 -36.57 10.92
N LYS A 99 -20.84 -35.90 9.77
CA LYS A 99 -20.94 -36.56 8.46
C LYS A 99 -19.68 -37.37 8.13
N LYS A 100 -19.88 -38.50 7.45
CA LYS A 100 -18.80 -39.36 6.94
C LYS A 100 -18.18 -38.77 5.66
N LEU A 101 -17.47 -37.65 5.83
CA LEU A 101 -16.78 -36.94 4.74
C LEU A 101 -15.28 -37.24 4.78
N ASN A 102 -14.65 -37.32 3.60
CA ASN A 102 -13.20 -37.34 3.49
C ASN A 102 -12.61 -35.92 3.57
N GLU A 103 -11.29 -35.82 3.70
CA GLU A 103 -10.59 -34.55 3.87
C GLU A 103 -10.76 -33.64 2.63
N LYS A 104 -10.68 -34.17 1.41
CA LYS A 104 -10.84 -33.39 0.17
C LYS A 104 -12.25 -32.79 0.04
N GLN A 105 -13.28 -33.54 0.42
CA GLN A 105 -14.68 -33.07 0.44
C GLN A 105 -14.85 -31.93 1.45
N ILE A 106 -14.29 -32.07 2.66
CA ILE A 106 -14.33 -31.01 3.67
C ILE A 106 -13.64 -29.74 3.15
N ILE A 107 -12.46 -29.89 2.54
CA ILE A 107 -11.69 -28.78 1.95
C ILE A 107 -12.47 -28.11 0.81
N ALA A 108 -13.12 -28.90 -0.06
CA ALA A 108 -13.93 -28.38 -1.15
C ALA A 108 -15.12 -27.55 -0.61
N VAL A 109 -15.87 -28.08 0.36
CA VAL A 109 -16.99 -27.35 1.00
C VAL A 109 -16.47 -26.09 1.70
N TRP A 110 -15.35 -26.18 2.40
CA TRP A 110 -14.71 -25.03 3.03
C TRP A 110 -14.36 -23.93 2.02
N ASN A 111 -13.62 -24.27 0.97
CA ASN A 111 -13.09 -23.32 -0.01
C ASN A 111 -14.16 -22.70 -0.92
N ILE A 112 -15.21 -23.46 -1.26
CA ILE A 112 -16.25 -23.07 -2.23
C ILE A 112 -17.47 -22.45 -1.53
N VAL A 113 -17.83 -22.91 -0.33
CA VAL A 113 -19.08 -22.50 0.34
C VAL A 113 -18.81 -21.66 1.59
N ILE A 114 -17.95 -22.12 2.48
CA ILE A 114 -17.77 -21.46 3.79
C ILE A 114 -16.92 -20.20 3.66
N ILE A 115 -15.84 -20.25 2.90
CA ILE A 115 -14.93 -19.13 2.68
C ILE A 115 -15.63 -17.91 2.08
N PRO A 116 -16.45 -18.01 1.01
CA PRO A 116 -17.19 -16.85 0.51
C PRO A 116 -18.17 -16.26 1.53
N ARG A 117 -18.82 -17.11 2.37
CA ARG A 117 -19.68 -16.63 3.45
C ARG A 117 -18.90 -15.87 4.52
N ILE A 118 -17.70 -16.35 4.87
CA ILE A 118 -16.80 -15.65 5.80
C ILE A 118 -16.32 -14.34 5.18
N GLU A 119 -15.89 -14.35 3.91
CA GLU A 119 -15.45 -13.14 3.18
C GLU A 119 -16.52 -12.05 3.22
N TYR A 120 -17.79 -12.43 3.01
CA TYR A 120 -18.91 -11.50 3.09
C TYR A 120 -19.07 -10.86 4.48
N GLN A 121 -18.84 -11.62 5.57
CA GLN A 121 -18.88 -11.09 6.93
C GLN A 121 -17.65 -10.22 7.28
N LEU A 122 -16.48 -10.54 6.72
CA LEU A 122 -15.24 -9.76 6.91
C LEU A 122 -15.32 -8.35 6.29
N ALA A 123 -16.28 -8.10 5.39
CA ALA A 123 -16.56 -6.75 4.91
C ALA A 123 -16.96 -5.77 6.03
N ALA A 124 -17.46 -6.27 7.17
CA ALA A 124 -17.89 -5.46 8.30
C ALA A 124 -16.86 -5.40 9.46
N ILE A 125 -15.88 -6.31 9.51
CA ILE A 125 -14.92 -6.43 10.62
C ILE A 125 -13.53 -6.82 10.11
N VAL A 126 -12.49 -6.30 10.75
CA VAL A 126 -11.11 -6.75 10.55
C VAL A 126 -10.67 -7.62 11.74
N LEU A 127 -10.22 -8.84 11.45
CA LEU A 127 -9.70 -9.81 12.41
C LEU A 127 -8.17 -9.75 12.48
N THR A 128 -7.62 -9.90 13.68
CA THR A 128 -6.16 -10.04 13.85
C THR A 128 -5.68 -11.43 13.41
N LYS A 129 -4.38 -11.57 13.09
CA LYS A 129 -3.77 -12.85 12.71
C LYS A 129 -4.06 -13.94 13.74
N ASN A 130 -3.85 -13.65 15.02
CA ASN A 130 -4.10 -14.58 16.12
C ASN A 130 -5.57 -15.01 16.22
N GLU A 131 -6.51 -14.12 15.96
CA GLU A 131 -7.93 -14.48 15.95
C GLU A 131 -8.27 -15.40 14.78
N CYS A 132 -7.75 -15.12 13.59
CA CYS A 132 -7.91 -16.00 12.43
C CYS A 132 -7.33 -17.39 12.70
N THR A 133 -6.12 -17.48 13.27
CA THR A 133 -5.49 -18.77 13.62
C THR A 133 -6.31 -19.55 14.64
N LYS A 134 -6.87 -18.87 15.66
CA LYS A 134 -7.77 -19.51 16.64
C LYS A 134 -9.04 -20.06 15.96
N LEU A 135 -9.65 -19.30 15.05
CA LEU A 135 -10.82 -19.74 14.29
C LEU A 135 -10.53 -20.95 13.40
N MET A 136 -9.32 -21.04 12.84
CA MET A 136 -8.88 -22.15 11.98
C MET A 136 -8.54 -23.43 12.75
N THR A 137 -8.29 -23.35 14.06
CA THR A 137 -7.74 -24.47 14.85
C THR A 137 -8.63 -25.70 14.80
N ARG A 138 -9.95 -25.53 15.00
CA ARG A 138 -10.90 -26.65 15.00
C ARG A 138 -10.99 -27.33 13.63
N LEU A 139 -11.05 -26.54 12.56
CA LEU A 139 -11.06 -27.07 11.20
C LEU A 139 -9.77 -27.85 10.89
N ASN A 140 -8.60 -27.28 11.22
CA ASN A 140 -7.31 -27.94 10.99
C ASN A 140 -7.24 -29.31 11.67
N MET A 141 -7.73 -29.42 12.90
CA MET A 141 -7.76 -30.70 13.62
C MET A 141 -8.65 -31.72 12.91
N ILE A 142 -9.82 -31.31 12.42
CA ILE A 142 -10.72 -32.18 11.67
C ILE A 142 -10.05 -32.65 10.38
N ILE A 143 -9.44 -31.73 9.62
CA ILE A 143 -8.76 -32.06 8.35
C ILE A 143 -7.60 -33.02 8.60
N LYS A 144 -6.71 -32.75 9.57
CA LYS A 144 -5.60 -33.65 9.90
C LYS A 144 -6.10 -35.04 10.30
N LYS A 145 -7.14 -35.11 11.14
CA LYS A 145 -7.75 -36.38 11.56
C LYS A 145 -8.30 -37.17 10.37
N ARG A 146 -9.05 -36.52 9.47
CA ARG A 146 -9.62 -37.16 8.27
C ARG A 146 -8.54 -37.57 7.26
N ALA A 147 -7.45 -36.79 7.19
CA ALA A 147 -6.25 -37.09 6.42
C ALA A 147 -5.35 -38.18 7.05
N ARG A 148 -5.73 -38.74 8.21
CA ARG A 148 -4.92 -39.71 8.99
C ARG A 148 -3.54 -39.18 9.38
N LEU A 149 -3.41 -37.87 9.52
CA LEU A 149 -2.18 -37.19 9.93
C LEU A 149 -2.19 -36.89 11.43
N ALA A 150 -1.01 -36.81 12.03
CA ALA A 150 -0.88 -36.46 13.45
C ALA A 150 -1.33 -35.01 13.69
N ARG A 151 -1.82 -34.71 14.90
CA ARG A 151 -2.21 -33.34 15.28
C ARG A 151 -1.04 -32.35 15.16
N SER A 152 0.17 -32.82 15.48
CA SER A 152 1.44 -32.10 15.42
C SER A 152 1.98 -31.87 14.00
N THR A 153 1.40 -32.49 12.97
CA THR A 153 1.82 -32.31 11.57
C THR A 153 1.88 -30.82 11.23
N PRO A 154 2.96 -30.31 10.60
CA PRO A 154 3.08 -28.89 10.27
C PRO A 154 1.90 -28.34 9.44
N ASN A 155 1.51 -27.10 9.69
CA ASN A 155 0.34 -26.50 9.05
C ASN A 155 0.54 -26.18 7.55
N PHE A 156 1.78 -26.04 7.07
CA PHE A 156 2.03 -25.84 5.64
C PHE A 156 1.46 -26.99 4.79
N VAL A 157 1.40 -28.21 5.33
CA VAL A 157 0.81 -29.38 4.65
C VAL A 157 -0.64 -29.10 4.27
N ILE A 158 -1.38 -28.39 5.14
CA ILE A 158 -2.78 -28.06 4.93
C ILE A 158 -2.93 -26.91 3.94
N TYR A 159 -2.09 -25.88 4.05
CA TYR A 159 -2.31 -24.61 3.36
C TYR A 159 -1.56 -24.47 2.03
N ASP A 160 -0.49 -25.23 1.82
CA ASP A 160 0.25 -25.21 0.57
C ASP A 160 -0.65 -25.64 -0.59
N LYS A 161 -0.60 -24.88 -1.69
CA LYS A 161 -1.42 -25.08 -2.88
C LYS A 161 -1.18 -26.45 -3.54
N ASP A 162 0.04 -26.94 -3.46
CA ASP A 162 0.42 -28.17 -4.15
C ASP A 162 0.07 -29.40 -3.32
N ILE A 163 -0.18 -29.25 -2.01
CA ILE A 163 -0.62 -30.33 -1.11
C ILE A 163 -2.15 -30.33 -0.96
N TYR A 164 -2.69 -29.72 0.10
CA TYR A 164 -4.13 -29.72 0.41
C TYR A 164 -4.89 -28.45 -0.03
N ASP A 165 -4.21 -27.31 -0.23
CA ASP A 165 -4.79 -26.06 -0.75
C ASP A 165 -6.00 -25.54 0.06
N VAL A 166 -5.95 -25.63 1.38
CA VAL A 166 -6.99 -25.06 2.25
C VAL A 166 -6.82 -23.55 2.33
N LYS A 167 -7.89 -22.80 2.09
CA LYS A 167 -7.86 -21.34 2.25
C LYS A 167 -7.85 -20.96 3.73
N HIS A 168 -6.83 -20.21 4.13
CA HIS A 168 -6.73 -19.63 5.47
C HIS A 168 -7.49 -18.29 5.55
N ILE A 169 -8.21 -18.04 6.65
CA ILE A 169 -9.05 -16.84 6.82
C ILE A 169 -8.23 -15.55 6.78
N TYR A 170 -7.03 -15.56 7.37
CA TYR A 170 -6.15 -14.38 7.37
C TYR A 170 -5.69 -14.01 5.95
N ASP A 171 -5.32 -15.01 5.15
CA ASP A 171 -4.84 -14.80 3.78
C ASP A 171 -5.96 -14.26 2.89
N LEU A 172 -7.17 -14.84 3.04
CA LEU A 172 -8.39 -14.36 2.40
C LEU A 172 -8.71 -12.91 2.77
N GLN A 173 -8.56 -12.55 4.05
CA GLN A 173 -8.81 -11.20 4.52
C GLN A 173 -7.83 -10.21 3.89
N LEU A 174 -6.53 -10.55 3.84
CA LEU A 174 -5.53 -9.69 3.20
C LEU A 174 -5.78 -9.52 1.70
N GLU A 175 -6.12 -10.61 1.00
CA GLU A 175 -6.55 -10.58 -0.40
C GLU A 175 -7.72 -9.60 -0.62
N MET A 176 -8.73 -9.66 0.25
CA MET A 176 -9.90 -8.79 0.19
C MET A 176 -9.56 -7.33 0.50
N LEU A 177 -8.77 -7.07 1.56
CA LEU A 177 -8.41 -5.74 2.01
C LEU A 177 -7.60 -4.98 0.96
N CYS A 178 -6.64 -5.64 0.29
CA CYS A 178 -5.82 -5.01 -0.74
C CYS A 178 -6.70 -4.42 -1.87
N LYS A 179 -7.78 -5.09 -2.24
CA LYS A 179 -8.73 -4.59 -3.25
C LYS A 179 -9.70 -3.55 -2.66
N ASN A 180 -10.38 -3.91 -1.57
CA ASN A 180 -11.51 -3.13 -1.07
C ASN A 180 -11.08 -1.76 -0.53
N LEU A 181 -9.89 -1.68 0.09
CA LEU A 181 -9.38 -0.42 0.62
C LEU A 181 -9.07 0.57 -0.51
N LEU A 182 -8.47 0.11 -1.61
CA LEU A 182 -8.26 0.95 -2.81
C LEU A 182 -9.58 1.39 -3.44
N TYR A 183 -10.57 0.50 -3.50
CA TYR A 183 -11.89 0.86 -4.01
C TYR A 183 -12.59 1.90 -3.11
N GLN A 184 -12.43 1.82 -1.80
CA GLN A 184 -12.97 2.85 -0.89
C GLN A 184 -12.22 4.18 -1.02
N ALA A 185 -10.90 4.13 -1.19
CA ALA A 185 -10.05 5.31 -1.27
C ALA A 185 -10.20 6.07 -2.60
N ASN A 186 -10.32 5.34 -3.73
CA ASN A 186 -10.28 5.92 -5.07
C ASN A 186 -11.50 5.61 -5.95
N GLY A 187 -12.43 4.75 -5.52
CA GLY A 187 -13.46 4.19 -6.39
C GLY A 187 -14.51 5.18 -6.91
N ASN A 188 -15.50 5.52 -6.07
CA ASN A 188 -16.52 6.52 -6.40
C ASN A 188 -16.27 7.79 -5.58
N GLU A 189 -16.59 8.97 -6.11
CA GLU A 189 -16.47 10.26 -5.44
C GLU A 189 -17.04 10.28 -4.01
N LYS A 190 -18.23 9.71 -3.77
CA LYS A 190 -18.83 9.62 -2.43
C LYS A 190 -17.99 8.78 -1.47
N LEU A 191 -17.49 7.63 -1.93
CA LEU A 191 -16.62 6.75 -1.12
C LEU A 191 -15.28 7.40 -0.84
N LYS A 192 -14.67 8.00 -1.86
CA LYS A 192 -13.43 8.78 -1.76
C LYS A 192 -13.57 9.89 -0.73
N LYS A 193 -14.67 10.64 -0.74
CA LYS A 193 -14.97 11.68 0.25
C LYS A 193 -15.09 11.12 1.66
N LEU A 194 -15.80 10.00 1.85
CA LEU A 194 -15.91 9.34 3.16
C LEU A 194 -14.54 8.85 3.66
N PHE A 195 -13.75 8.25 2.78
CA PHE A 195 -12.40 7.79 3.11
C PHE A 195 -11.52 8.94 3.56
N LYS A 196 -11.51 10.07 2.81
CA LYS A 196 -10.80 11.30 3.21
C LYS A 196 -11.23 11.81 4.57
N ILE A 197 -12.53 11.85 4.85
CA ILE A 197 -13.04 12.27 6.16
C ILE A 197 -12.46 11.38 7.28
N VAL A 198 -12.44 10.06 7.08
CA VAL A 198 -11.86 9.12 8.05
C VAL A 198 -10.37 9.36 8.23
N MET A 199 -9.61 9.56 7.15
CA MET A 199 -8.18 9.86 7.22
C MET A 199 -7.91 11.18 7.94
N SER A 200 -8.63 12.25 7.61
CA SER A 200 -8.48 13.55 8.29
C SER A 200 -8.91 13.50 9.75
N GLN A 201 -9.93 12.71 10.11
CA GLN A 201 -10.31 12.48 11.50
C GLN A 201 -9.18 11.80 12.27
N GLU A 202 -8.56 10.78 11.69
CA GLU A 202 -7.44 10.08 12.34
C GLU A 202 -6.20 10.97 12.43
N GLN A 203 -5.89 11.74 11.39
CA GLN A 203 -4.81 12.74 11.39
C GLN A 203 -5.01 13.80 12.49
N LYS A 204 -6.25 14.29 12.69
CA LYS A 204 -6.61 15.19 13.80
C LYS A 204 -6.57 14.51 15.18
N ARG A 205 -6.76 13.19 15.23
CA ARG A 205 -6.75 12.39 16.48
C ARG A 205 -5.32 12.15 16.96
N ILE A 206 -4.42 11.82 16.05
CA ILE A 206 -2.97 11.73 16.30
C ILE A 206 -2.36 13.13 16.45
N TRP A 207 -2.97 14.12 15.80
CA TRP A 207 -2.49 15.49 15.63
C TRP A 207 -1.09 15.49 14.98
N THR A 208 -1.07 15.16 13.69
CA THR A 208 0.15 15.00 12.88
C THR A 208 -0.05 15.64 11.51
N SER A 209 1.03 16.14 10.90
CA SER A 209 1.04 16.59 9.51
C SER A 209 1.13 15.43 8.53
N ARG A 210 1.68 14.27 8.95
CA ARG A 210 1.83 13.08 8.13
C ARG A 210 0.49 12.43 7.80
N CYS A 211 0.43 11.73 6.66
CA CYS A 211 -0.73 10.94 6.30
C CYS A 211 -0.83 9.69 7.20
N PRO A 212 -1.99 9.38 7.80
CA PRO A 212 -2.17 8.16 8.58
C PRO A 212 -1.93 6.86 7.79
N GLY A 213 -1.98 6.92 6.45
CA GLY A 213 -1.71 5.78 5.57
C GLY A 213 -0.23 5.41 5.43
N ASP A 214 0.66 6.33 5.83
CA ASP A 214 2.12 6.17 5.83
C ASP A 214 2.65 5.84 7.26
N LEU A 215 1.85 6.11 8.28
CA LEU A 215 2.23 5.87 9.67
C LEU A 215 2.06 4.41 10.07
N ASN A 216 2.98 3.90 10.87
CA ASN A 216 2.81 2.60 11.52
C ASN A 216 1.89 2.72 12.75
N LEU A 217 0.58 2.57 12.54
CA LEU A 217 -0.42 2.82 13.59
C LEU A 217 -0.51 1.63 14.59
N VAL A 218 0.17 1.67 15.74
CA VAL A 218 0.22 0.52 16.69
C VAL A 218 -0.85 0.57 17.82
N TYR A 219 -1.57 1.67 17.99
CA TYR A 219 -2.49 1.87 19.12
C TYR A 219 -3.87 1.20 18.96
N LYS A 220 -4.68 1.10 20.02
CA LYS A 220 -6.07 0.61 19.94
C LYS A 220 -7.04 1.73 19.50
N ILE A 221 -8.00 1.40 18.64
CA ILE A 221 -9.06 2.31 18.17
C ILE A 221 -10.42 1.68 18.45
N ARG A 222 -11.43 2.53 18.62
CA ARG A 222 -12.83 2.11 18.71
C ARG A 222 -13.35 1.88 17.29
N ASN A 223 -13.48 0.61 16.90
CA ASN A 223 -14.19 0.04 15.75
C ASN A 223 -14.26 0.94 14.50
N ASN A 224 -13.10 1.23 13.89
CA ASN A 224 -13.01 1.89 12.59
C ASN A 224 -12.40 0.93 11.58
N TRP A 225 -13.23 0.45 10.65
CA TRP A 225 -12.83 -0.58 9.68
C TRP A 225 -11.65 -0.13 8.80
N ASN A 226 -11.65 1.11 8.28
CA ASN A 226 -10.58 1.60 7.40
C ASN A 226 -9.23 1.62 8.13
N ILE A 227 -9.22 2.14 9.36
CA ILE A 227 -7.97 2.23 10.13
C ILE A 227 -7.53 0.84 10.63
N GLU A 228 -8.45 -0.04 11.02
CA GLU A 228 -8.11 -1.43 11.35
C GLU A 228 -7.55 -2.20 10.15
N ALA A 229 -8.08 -1.95 8.95
CA ALA A 229 -7.57 -2.52 7.71
C ALA A 229 -6.16 -2.03 7.39
N ILE A 230 -5.92 -0.71 7.47
CA ILE A 230 -4.57 -0.11 7.29
C ILE A 230 -3.58 -0.73 8.27
N LYS A 231 -3.96 -0.86 9.55
CA LYS A 231 -3.10 -1.51 10.57
C LYS A 231 -2.73 -2.94 10.24
N LEU A 232 -3.71 -3.70 9.74
CA LEU A 232 -3.46 -5.09 9.36
C LEU A 232 -2.50 -5.18 8.17
N LEU A 233 -2.66 -4.31 7.18
CA LEU A 233 -1.75 -4.23 6.03
C LEU A 233 -0.34 -3.78 6.45
N ASN A 234 -0.22 -2.79 7.33
CA ASN A 234 1.07 -2.33 7.87
C ASN A 234 1.83 -3.46 8.56
N SER A 235 1.14 -4.37 9.27
CA SER A 235 1.77 -5.54 9.90
C SER A 235 2.41 -6.52 8.90
N GLU A 236 2.02 -6.42 7.62
CA GLU A 236 2.57 -7.20 6.51
C GLU A 236 3.50 -6.35 5.61
N ASN A 237 3.91 -5.16 6.07
CA ASN A 237 4.69 -4.15 5.34
C ASN A 237 4.01 -3.63 4.06
N ILE A 238 2.67 -3.60 4.06
CA ILE A 238 1.86 -3.04 2.97
C ILE A 238 1.25 -1.72 3.46
N TYR A 239 1.59 -0.64 2.77
CA TYR A 239 1.14 0.71 3.10
C TYR A 239 0.21 1.23 1.99
N ILE A 240 -0.75 2.08 2.36
CA ILE A 240 -1.66 2.73 1.40
C ILE A 240 -1.16 4.09 0.92
N CYS A 241 -0.14 4.62 1.60
CA CYS A 241 0.62 5.76 1.13
C CYS A 241 2.06 5.64 1.60
N ASN A 242 3.00 6.17 0.83
CA ASN A 242 4.40 6.32 1.23
C ASN A 242 4.97 7.56 0.53
N HIS A 243 5.14 8.64 1.28
CA HIS A 243 5.53 9.92 0.69
C HIS A 243 7.02 9.98 0.35
N GLU A 244 7.86 9.08 0.88
CA GLU A 244 9.26 8.93 0.43
C GLU A 244 9.33 8.40 -1.01
N VAL A 245 8.37 7.55 -1.39
CA VAL A 245 8.32 6.93 -2.72
C VAL A 245 7.60 7.83 -3.73
N ILE A 246 6.50 8.48 -3.33
CA ILE A 246 5.60 9.23 -4.25
C ILE A 246 6.00 10.72 -4.41
N ASN A 247 7.28 11.03 -4.25
CA ASN A 247 7.86 12.31 -3.78
C ASN A 247 7.31 13.65 -4.38
N ASN A 248 6.53 13.68 -5.46
CA ASN A 248 6.05 14.94 -6.07
C ASN A 248 4.58 15.03 -6.53
N ILE A 249 3.77 13.96 -6.55
CA ILE A 249 2.46 14.00 -7.26
C ILE A 249 1.25 14.13 -6.31
N ASN A 250 1.37 13.76 -5.03
CA ASN A 250 0.22 13.69 -4.09
C ASN A 250 0.48 14.39 -2.73
N LYS A 251 0.99 15.62 -2.73
CA LYS A 251 1.21 16.41 -1.48
C LYS A 251 -0.08 16.72 -0.70
N HIS A 252 -1.27 16.53 -1.30
CA HIS A 252 -2.57 16.84 -0.69
C HIS A 252 -2.92 16.06 0.60
N HIS A 253 -2.17 15.01 0.94
CA HIS A 253 -2.39 14.22 2.17
C HIS A 253 -1.59 14.72 3.37
N ILE A 254 -0.55 15.51 3.11
CA ILE A 254 0.30 16.09 4.13
C ILE A 254 -0.23 17.49 4.44
N ILE A 255 -0.33 17.83 5.72
CA ILE A 255 -0.58 19.22 6.10
C ILE A 255 0.69 20.00 5.80
N GLU A 256 0.62 20.95 4.88
CA GLU A 256 1.76 21.78 4.51
C GLU A 256 2.07 22.83 5.57
N GLY A 257 3.27 23.38 5.48
CA GLY A 257 3.72 24.44 6.35
C GLY A 257 4.58 23.96 7.51
N GLY A 258 5.54 23.04 7.29
CA GLY A 258 6.70 22.77 8.16
C GLY A 258 7.46 21.49 7.78
N ASP A 259 8.79 21.47 7.97
CA ASP A 259 9.64 20.40 7.42
C ASP A 259 9.67 19.11 8.25
N LYS A 260 9.57 19.22 9.59
CA LYS A 260 9.61 18.09 10.52
C LYS A 260 8.45 18.15 11.50
N ASP A 261 7.67 17.07 11.58
CA ASP A 261 6.57 16.91 12.54
C ASP A 261 7.13 16.62 13.94
N ILE A 262 6.49 17.18 14.97
CA ILE A 262 6.84 16.90 16.38
C ILE A 262 6.78 15.40 16.70
N ILE A 263 5.86 14.64 16.08
CA ILE A 263 5.71 13.20 16.35
C ILE A 263 6.95 12.37 15.99
N GLU A 264 7.86 12.91 15.18
CA GLU A 264 9.11 12.25 14.80
C GLU A 264 10.16 12.29 15.91
N ILE A 265 10.00 13.19 16.88
CA ILE A 265 10.95 13.39 17.98
C ILE A 265 10.41 12.80 19.28
N ILE A 266 9.13 13.03 19.57
CA ILE A 266 8.53 12.53 20.81
C ILE A 266 8.35 11.02 20.78
N ASP A 267 8.46 10.39 21.95
CA ASP A 267 8.32 8.94 22.08
C ASP A 267 6.91 8.49 21.67
N GLU A 268 6.83 7.35 20.98
CA GLU A 268 5.56 6.80 20.47
C GLU A 268 4.47 6.67 21.55
N LYS A 269 4.87 6.35 22.78
CA LYS A 269 3.96 6.20 23.95
C LYS A 269 3.28 7.53 24.34
N ASN A 270 3.88 8.66 23.99
CA ASN A 270 3.42 10.01 24.34
C ASN A 270 2.70 10.72 23.19
N ILE A 271 2.78 10.23 21.94
CA ILE A 271 2.12 10.83 20.77
C ILE A 271 0.62 11.02 21.01
N MET A 272 -0.08 9.94 21.36
CA MET A 272 -1.54 9.98 21.56
C MET A 272 -1.94 10.75 22.81
N LYS A 273 -1.16 10.68 23.89
CA LYS A 273 -1.42 11.40 25.15
C LYS A 273 -1.28 12.91 24.98
N SER A 274 -0.32 13.34 24.17
CA SER A 274 -0.02 14.75 23.92
C SER A 274 -0.92 15.38 22.85
N ALA A 275 -1.57 14.58 22.00
CA ALA A 275 -2.33 15.06 20.84
C ALA A 275 -3.36 16.16 21.17
N LEU A 276 -4.16 15.98 22.23
CA LEU A 276 -5.15 16.99 22.64
C LEU A 276 -4.49 18.30 23.10
N SER A 277 -3.38 18.21 23.84
CA SER A 277 -2.62 19.38 24.29
C SER A 277 -2.00 20.14 23.12
N ARG A 278 -1.36 19.42 22.18
CA ARG A 278 -0.77 19.98 20.96
C ARG A 278 -1.84 20.63 20.08
N LYS A 279 -3.00 19.98 19.93
CA LYS A 279 -4.18 20.49 19.22
C LYS A 279 -4.72 21.79 19.78
N ASN A 280 -4.94 21.86 21.09
CA ASN A 280 -5.43 23.09 21.74
C ASN A 280 -4.45 24.26 21.58
N LYS A 281 -3.17 23.96 21.40
CA LYS A 281 -2.11 24.94 21.15
C LYS A 281 -1.81 25.13 19.66
N LYS A 282 -2.49 24.44 18.75
CA LYS A 282 -2.23 24.48 17.29
C LYS A 282 -0.75 24.25 16.91
N VAL A 283 -0.02 23.45 17.69
CA VAL A 283 1.40 23.15 17.45
C VAL A 283 1.49 21.80 16.75
N LEU A 284 2.11 21.75 15.56
CA LEU A 284 2.23 20.55 14.75
C LEU A 284 3.69 20.24 14.38
N PHE A 285 4.45 21.27 14.04
CA PHE A 285 5.83 21.15 13.55
C PHE A 285 6.85 21.63 14.58
N ILE A 286 8.10 21.20 14.41
CA ILE A 286 9.23 21.72 15.21
C ILE A 286 9.31 23.25 15.07
N LYS A 287 9.15 23.79 13.86
CA LYS A 287 9.27 25.23 13.64
C LYS A 287 8.25 26.06 14.43
N ASP A 288 7.11 25.49 14.82
CA ASP A 288 6.09 26.19 15.62
C ASP A 288 6.63 26.52 17.02
N VAL A 289 7.55 25.68 17.52
CA VAL A 289 8.23 25.86 18.81
C VAL A 289 9.55 26.63 18.71
N LEU A 290 10.01 26.98 17.50
CA LEU A 290 11.23 27.74 17.26
C LEU A 290 10.98 29.24 17.06
N GLU A 291 11.95 30.06 17.43
CA GLU A 291 12.05 31.48 17.06
C GLU A 291 12.24 31.62 15.53
N ILE A 292 12.16 32.84 15.00
CA ILE A 292 12.23 33.15 13.56
C ILE A 292 13.60 32.80 13.00
N ASP A 293 14.64 32.90 13.81
CA ASP A 293 15.99 32.51 13.42
C ASP A 293 16.11 31.01 13.09
N GLY A 294 15.15 30.18 13.52
CA GLY A 294 15.20 28.73 13.35
C GLY A 294 16.34 28.06 14.14
N VAL A 295 17.00 28.80 15.04
CA VAL A 295 18.17 28.36 15.81
C VAL A 295 17.82 28.23 17.29
N ASN A 296 16.91 29.07 17.79
CA ASN A 296 16.53 29.09 19.20
C ASN A 296 15.10 28.56 19.41
N MET A 297 14.91 27.77 20.46
CA MET A 297 13.59 27.27 20.86
C MET A 297 12.87 28.28 21.76
N LYS A 298 11.61 28.60 21.47
CA LYS A 298 10.79 29.52 22.28
C LYS A 298 10.63 29.03 23.71
N LYS A 299 10.54 29.97 24.67
CA LYS A 299 10.06 29.67 26.03
C LYS A 299 8.57 29.35 26.00
N TRP A 300 8.11 28.40 26.83
CA TRP A 300 6.70 27.98 26.89
C TRP A 300 5.71 29.14 27.01
N LYS A 301 5.99 30.11 27.90
CA LYS A 301 5.13 31.28 28.10
C LYS A 301 5.05 32.19 26.86
N HIS A 302 6.18 32.39 26.16
CA HIS A 302 6.22 33.20 24.93
C HIS A 302 5.37 32.55 23.83
N MET A 303 5.52 31.24 23.67
CA MET A 303 4.73 30.46 22.72
C MET A 303 3.22 30.55 23.01
N CYS A 304 2.82 30.47 24.28
CA CYS A 304 1.40 30.59 24.66
C CYS A 304 0.79 31.93 24.27
N ILE A 305 1.54 33.03 24.41
CA ILE A 305 1.05 34.37 24.14
C ILE A 305 0.96 34.65 22.64
N GLU A 306 1.96 34.22 21.87
CA GLU A 306 1.93 34.32 20.40
C GLU A 306 0.74 33.56 19.80
N LEU A 307 0.36 32.44 20.42
CA LEU A 307 -0.78 31.61 20.02
C LEU A 307 -2.12 32.08 20.60
N GLY A 308 -2.16 33.14 21.42
CA GLY A 308 -3.38 33.68 22.02
C GLY A 308 -4.02 32.77 23.08
N VAL A 309 -3.24 31.91 23.74
CA VAL A 309 -3.70 30.91 24.72
C VAL A 309 -3.17 31.20 26.13
N SER A 310 -3.93 30.80 27.15
CA SER A 310 -3.58 31.08 28.55
C SER A 310 -2.18 30.57 28.94
N THR A 311 -1.45 31.41 29.66
CA THR A 311 -0.14 31.10 30.27
C THR A 311 -0.25 30.42 31.63
N LYS A 312 -1.46 30.31 32.19
CA LYS A 312 -1.71 29.67 33.50
C LYS A 312 -1.70 28.14 33.36
N GLY A 313 -0.96 27.44 34.22
CA GLY A 313 -0.92 25.97 34.30
C GLY A 313 0.50 25.37 34.26
N LYS A 314 0.60 24.04 34.46
CA LYS A 314 1.86 23.29 34.38
C LYS A 314 2.34 23.14 32.93
N ILE A 315 3.66 23.17 32.72
CA ILE A 315 4.28 22.90 31.41
C ILE A 315 4.00 21.43 31.00
N PRO A 316 3.43 21.17 29.81
CA PRO A 316 3.14 19.81 29.37
C PRO A 316 4.40 18.94 29.23
N LEU A 317 4.25 17.64 29.51
CA LEU A 317 5.33 16.66 29.42
C LEU A 317 5.97 16.62 28.02
N TRP A 318 5.15 16.67 26.97
CA TRP A 318 5.63 16.63 25.59
C TRP A 318 6.54 17.80 25.24
N PHE A 319 6.32 18.97 25.85
CA PHE A 319 7.16 20.14 25.62
C PHE A 319 8.51 20.00 26.33
N LYS A 320 8.52 19.46 27.56
CA LYS A 320 9.76 19.13 28.28
C LYS A 320 10.58 18.05 27.57
N GLU A 321 9.90 17.05 27.02
CA GLU A 321 10.53 15.99 26.24
C GLU A 321 11.19 16.55 24.98
N LEU A 322 10.50 17.47 24.28
CA LEU A 322 11.09 18.19 23.15
C LEU A 322 12.29 19.04 23.57
N GLU A 323 12.21 19.75 24.70
CA GLU A 323 13.34 20.54 25.23
C GLU A 323 14.58 19.65 25.44
N LEU A 324 14.42 18.49 26.07
CA LEU A 324 15.51 17.54 26.31
C LEU A 324 16.14 16.99 25.03
N LYS A 325 15.32 16.77 23.98
CA LYS A 325 15.80 16.18 22.72
C LYS A 325 16.41 17.21 21.77
N LEU A 326 15.83 18.41 21.71
CA LEU A 326 16.19 19.46 20.75
C LEU A 326 17.32 20.39 21.22
N ILE A 327 17.38 20.74 22.51
CA ILE A 327 18.35 21.73 23.03
C ILE A 327 19.75 21.12 23.08
N ASP A 328 20.75 21.91 22.70
CA ASP A 328 22.16 21.58 22.84
C ASP A 328 22.66 21.98 24.24
N ASN A 329 23.05 21.02 25.06
CA ASN A 329 23.38 21.23 26.48
C ASN A 329 24.76 21.88 26.72
N THR A 330 25.40 22.45 25.69
CA THR A 330 26.77 22.99 25.79
C THR A 330 26.84 24.40 26.38
N ASN A 331 25.73 25.17 26.46
CA ASN A 331 25.69 26.53 27.02
C ASN A 331 24.39 26.77 27.81
N GLU A 332 24.48 26.93 29.14
CA GLU A 332 23.32 27.03 30.05
C GLU A 332 22.41 28.26 29.81
N ASN A 333 22.90 29.31 29.15
CA ASN A 333 22.16 30.56 28.89
C ASN A 333 21.50 30.66 27.50
N THR A 334 21.68 29.67 26.62
CA THR A 334 21.13 29.73 25.25
C THR A 334 20.21 28.56 24.96
N ARG A 335 18.96 28.81 24.55
CA ARG A 335 18.00 27.77 24.12
C ARG A 335 18.26 27.31 22.67
N LYS A 336 19.54 27.12 22.34
CA LYS A 336 20.02 26.78 21.00
C LYS A 336 19.73 25.31 20.71
N ILE A 337 19.19 25.01 19.54
CA ILE A 337 18.91 23.63 19.13
C ILE A 337 20.15 22.95 18.53
N LYS A 338 20.20 21.62 18.52
CA LYS A 338 21.29 20.87 17.88
C LYS A 338 21.35 21.14 16.37
N LYS A 339 22.56 21.10 15.80
CA LYS A 339 22.83 21.38 14.37
C LYS A 339 22.01 20.53 13.39
N GLU A 340 21.67 19.29 13.75
CA GLU A 340 20.85 18.36 12.94
C GLU A 340 19.38 18.78 12.76
N TYR A 341 18.91 19.72 13.57
CA TYR A 341 17.57 20.33 13.50
C TYR A 341 17.60 21.78 12.98
N MET A 342 18.78 22.33 12.69
CA MET A 342 18.94 23.64 12.06
C MET A 342 18.72 23.51 10.54
N GLY A 343 17.57 23.95 10.04
CA GLY A 343 17.23 23.98 8.62
C GLY A 343 17.42 25.36 7.98
N LYS A 344 17.53 25.41 6.64
CA LYS A 344 17.30 26.63 5.84
C LYS A 344 15.79 26.95 5.88
N PHE A 345 15.33 27.60 6.95
CA PHE A 345 13.90 27.88 7.15
C PHE A 345 13.46 29.12 6.36
N GLU A 346 12.96 28.95 5.14
CA GLU A 346 12.14 29.98 4.50
C GLU A 346 10.69 29.84 4.98
N ARG A 347 10.24 30.80 5.79
CA ARG A 347 8.87 30.80 6.31
C ARG A 347 7.91 31.38 5.26
N SER A 348 7.09 30.52 4.63
CA SER A 348 5.97 30.94 3.78
C SER A 348 4.74 31.45 4.55
N ASN A 349 4.56 31.03 5.80
CA ASN A 349 3.48 31.49 6.67
C ASN A 349 4.04 31.96 8.01
N ILE A 350 4.49 33.22 8.04
CA ILE A 350 4.80 33.90 9.28
C ILE A 350 3.49 34.49 9.79
N ASN A 351 3.08 34.15 11.01
CA ASN A 351 1.94 34.81 11.64
C ASN A 351 2.36 36.25 11.98
N ILE A 352 2.12 37.15 11.03
CA ILE A 352 2.40 38.56 11.09
C ILE A 352 1.05 39.23 11.23
N ASN A 353 0.83 39.90 12.37
CA ASN A 353 -0.28 40.82 12.47
C ASN A 353 0.10 42.05 11.66
N TYR A 354 -0.30 42.08 10.39
CA TYR A 354 -0.11 43.25 9.55
C TYR A 354 -0.78 44.45 10.20
N PHE A 355 -0.09 45.58 10.12
CA PHE A 355 -0.69 46.83 10.54
C PHE A 355 -1.69 47.28 9.48
N ASP A 356 -2.98 47.28 9.82
CA ASP A 356 -4.00 47.92 9.00
C ASP A 356 -4.11 49.40 9.39
N GLU A 357 -3.81 50.27 8.43
CA GLU A 357 -3.87 51.71 8.56
C GLU A 357 -5.30 52.23 8.85
N ASN A 358 -6.33 51.46 8.50
CA ASN A 358 -7.74 51.87 8.58
C ASN A 358 -8.39 51.52 9.93
N GLU A 359 -7.80 50.65 10.75
CA GLU A 359 -8.34 50.22 12.05
C GLU A 359 -7.67 50.94 13.24
N LYS A 360 -8.41 51.23 14.31
CA LYS A 360 -7.86 51.84 15.55
C LYS A 360 -7.38 50.75 16.50
N GLN A 361 -6.12 50.84 16.93
CA GLN A 361 -5.45 49.78 17.69
C GLN A 361 -5.83 49.75 19.20
N GLU A 362 -5.83 48.56 19.80
CA GLU A 362 -6.15 48.32 21.22
C GLU A 362 -5.02 48.82 22.17
N LYS A 363 -5.37 49.11 23.45
CA LYS A 363 -4.39 49.47 24.49
C LYS A 363 -3.33 48.37 24.67
N ASN A 364 -2.04 48.74 24.78
CA ASN A 364 -0.85 47.89 24.94
C ASN A 364 -0.32 47.18 23.67
N THR A 365 -0.54 47.75 22.49
CA THR A 365 0.04 47.28 21.22
C THR A 365 1.09 48.27 20.70
N ILE A 366 2.14 47.76 20.04
CA ILE A 366 3.20 48.58 19.43
C ILE A 366 3.42 48.13 17.99
N ILE A 367 3.63 49.08 17.08
CA ILE A 367 3.85 48.84 15.66
C ILE A 367 5.34 48.90 15.39
N SER A 368 5.86 47.95 14.60
CA SER A 368 7.28 47.92 14.25
C SER A 368 7.52 47.63 12.77
N TRP A 369 8.58 48.23 12.24
CA TRP A 369 9.13 48.02 10.90
C TRP A 369 10.65 48.17 10.94
N ASN A 370 11.34 47.76 9.87
CA ASN A 370 12.77 47.98 9.71
C ASN A 370 13.03 49.10 8.71
N GLU A 371 14.03 49.93 9.01
CA GLU A 371 14.63 50.88 8.07
C GLU A 371 16.05 50.43 7.71
N GLU A 372 16.57 50.89 6.58
CA GLU A 372 17.82 50.39 6.01
C GLU A 372 19.01 50.82 6.88
N GLY A 373 19.75 49.84 7.44
CA GLY A 373 20.92 50.09 8.28
C GLY A 373 20.64 50.34 9.77
N GLU A 374 19.39 50.30 10.24
CA GLU A 374 19.02 50.62 11.63
C GLU A 374 18.31 49.47 12.38
N PHE A 375 18.26 49.57 13.72
CA PHE A 375 17.45 48.67 14.57
C PHE A 375 15.94 48.84 14.29
N PRO A 376 15.10 47.83 14.59
CA PRO A 376 13.65 47.93 14.41
C PRO A 376 13.08 49.18 15.08
N VAL A 377 12.27 49.93 14.35
CA VAL A 377 11.58 51.12 14.86
C VAL A 377 10.31 50.66 15.58
N PHE A 378 9.92 51.33 16.68
CA PHE A 378 8.69 51.03 17.43
C PHE A 378 7.82 52.27 17.63
N ALA A 379 6.55 52.17 17.28
CA ALA A 379 5.58 53.25 17.45
C ALA A 379 4.27 52.77 18.10
N GLU A 380 3.74 53.50 19.07
CA GLU A 380 2.36 53.33 19.55
C GLU A 380 1.43 54.26 18.77
N ASP A 381 0.44 53.71 18.07
CA ASP A 381 -0.51 54.48 17.25
C ASP A 381 -1.32 55.49 18.09
N LYS A 382 -1.36 56.75 17.64
CA LYS A 382 -2.00 57.84 18.38
C LYS A 382 -3.06 58.57 17.57
N LYS A 383 -2.76 58.92 16.30
CA LYS A 383 -3.66 59.74 15.47
C LYS A 383 -3.42 59.57 13.97
N GLY A 384 -4.42 59.90 13.16
CA GLY A 384 -4.31 59.98 11.70
C GLY A 384 -3.36 61.09 11.22
N SER A 385 -2.73 60.87 10.07
CA SER A 385 -1.80 61.77 9.39
C SER A 385 -2.50 62.50 8.23
N LYS A 386 -2.03 63.72 7.90
CA LYS A 386 -2.44 64.45 6.69
C LYS A 386 -1.46 64.26 5.51
N SER A 387 -0.43 63.42 5.66
CA SER A 387 0.57 63.18 4.62
C SER A 387 0.00 62.38 3.45
N LYS A 388 0.43 62.68 2.22
CA LYS A 388 0.10 61.87 1.02
C LYS A 388 0.73 60.47 1.04
N LYS A 389 1.82 60.29 1.81
CA LYS A 389 2.61 59.05 1.84
C LYS A 389 2.31 58.16 3.05
N TYR A 390 2.04 58.74 4.23
CA TYR A 390 1.81 58.00 5.48
C TYR A 390 0.46 58.37 6.08
N LYS A 391 -0.37 57.38 6.41
CA LYS A 391 -1.74 57.61 6.89
C LYS A 391 -1.88 57.78 8.41
N ARG A 392 -0.89 57.38 9.22
CA ARG A 392 -0.93 57.49 10.70
C ARG A 392 0.38 57.98 11.34
N ILE A 393 0.26 58.47 12.57
CA ILE A 393 1.36 58.99 13.40
C ILE A 393 1.30 58.32 14.79
N GLY A 394 2.45 57.86 15.29
CA GLY A 394 2.57 57.22 16.60
C GLY A 394 3.64 57.84 17.51
N ILE A 395 3.64 57.46 18.79
CA ILE A 395 4.68 57.80 19.78
C ILE A 395 5.84 56.82 19.62
N HIS A 396 7.05 57.35 19.48
CA HIS A 396 8.27 56.56 19.28
C HIS A 396 8.79 55.97 20.60
N TYR A 397 9.16 54.69 20.58
CA TYR A 397 9.82 53.99 21.68
C TYR A 397 11.23 53.55 21.28
N ILE A 398 12.17 53.66 22.22
CA ILE A 398 13.58 53.25 22.07
C ILE A 398 13.97 52.23 23.13
N TYR A 399 15.07 51.53 22.90
CA TYR A 399 15.63 50.56 23.82
C TYR A 399 16.29 51.23 25.04
N LYS A 400 16.23 50.57 26.20
CA LYS A 400 17.05 50.96 27.37
C LYS A 400 18.47 50.38 27.19
N GLU A 401 19.46 51.26 26.98
CA GLU A 401 20.83 50.92 26.55
C GLU A 401 21.52 49.87 27.45
N ASP A 402 21.33 49.92 28.77
CA ASP A 402 21.98 49.00 29.75
C ASP A 402 21.43 47.56 29.78
N THR A 403 20.52 47.17 28.87
CA THR A 403 19.77 45.90 28.96
C THR A 403 19.72 45.09 27.67
N LEU A 404 20.58 45.41 26.69
CA LEU A 404 20.55 44.79 25.37
C LEU A 404 21.07 43.34 25.40
N ASP A 405 20.17 42.39 25.14
CA ASP A 405 20.50 40.98 24.91
C ASP A 405 19.76 40.53 23.64
N TRP A 406 20.53 40.15 22.61
CA TRP A 406 20.02 39.72 21.32
C TRP A 406 19.07 38.51 21.39
N ASN A 407 19.22 37.68 22.43
CA ASN A 407 18.43 36.47 22.68
C ASN A 407 17.30 36.71 23.70
N ASN A 408 17.06 37.95 24.12
CA ASN A 408 16.01 38.31 25.07
C ASN A 408 15.12 39.42 24.51
N SER A 409 13.97 39.62 25.16
CA SER A 409 13.08 40.72 24.78
C SER A 409 13.67 42.06 25.22
N PRO A 410 13.57 43.11 24.39
CA PRO A 410 14.08 44.44 24.74
C PRO A 410 13.21 45.15 25.78
N PHE A 411 13.81 45.94 26.67
CA PHE A 411 13.07 46.91 27.48
C PHE A 411 12.91 48.21 26.69
N LEU A 412 11.66 48.63 26.46
CA LEU A 412 11.30 49.81 25.70
C LEU A 412 10.87 50.96 26.62
N VAL A 413 11.41 52.15 26.34
CA VAL A 413 11.09 53.42 27.01
C VAL A 413 10.67 54.47 25.97
N ILE A 414 9.92 55.48 26.40
CA ILE A 414 9.44 56.55 25.50
C ILE A 414 10.64 57.37 25.05
N CYS A 415 10.75 57.64 23.75
CA CYS A 415 11.81 58.47 23.21
C CYS A 415 11.57 59.95 23.57
N GLU A 416 12.54 60.59 24.23
CA GLU A 416 12.48 61.99 24.67
C GLU A 416 12.72 62.99 23.53
N GLY A 417 13.21 62.52 22.37
CA GLY A 417 13.42 63.30 21.15
C GLY A 417 14.51 62.70 20.27
N CYS A 418 14.25 62.53 18.98
CA CYS A 418 15.24 62.06 17.99
C CYS A 418 15.02 62.79 16.66
N GLU A 419 15.92 62.56 15.69
CA GLU A 419 15.87 63.18 14.35
C GLU A 419 14.59 62.83 13.56
N LYS A 420 13.94 61.72 13.91
CA LYS A 420 12.68 61.27 13.30
C LYS A 420 11.45 62.03 13.84
N ASN A 421 11.62 62.84 14.89
CA ASN A 421 10.51 63.49 15.57
C ASN A 421 9.83 64.55 14.69
N ILE A 422 8.54 64.39 14.43
CA ILE A 422 7.75 65.31 13.61
C ILE A 422 6.95 66.35 14.44
N SER A 423 7.09 66.37 15.77
CA SER A 423 6.38 67.33 16.62
C SER A 423 7.02 68.72 16.58
N LYS A 424 6.30 69.72 16.06
CA LYS A 424 6.69 71.14 16.11
C LYS A 424 6.23 71.79 17.42
N LYS A 425 6.88 71.48 18.56
CA LYS A 425 6.94 72.21 19.86
C LYS A 425 7.41 71.27 20.99
N LYS A 426 7.88 71.84 22.11
CA LYS A 426 8.37 71.18 23.35
C LYS A 426 7.36 70.24 24.04
N ASP A 427 6.86 69.23 23.34
CA ASP A 427 6.22 68.06 23.97
C ASP A 427 7.31 67.04 24.32
N LYS A 428 7.34 66.54 25.57
CA LYS A 428 8.31 65.54 26.06
C LYS A 428 8.19 64.14 25.41
N LYS A 429 7.56 64.02 24.23
CA LYS A 429 7.26 62.73 23.58
C LYS A 429 7.52 62.80 22.09
N CYS A 430 8.49 62.03 21.61
CA CYS A 430 8.82 61.90 20.20
C CYS A 430 7.67 61.27 19.40
N MET A 431 7.25 61.91 18.30
CA MET A 431 6.20 61.44 17.41
C MET A 431 6.80 61.12 16.04
N ILE A 432 6.43 60.00 15.42
CA ILE A 432 6.96 59.56 14.11
C ILE A 432 5.84 59.13 13.16
N TYR A 433 6.07 59.25 11.85
CA TYR A 433 5.20 58.64 10.83
C TYR A 433 5.33 57.11 10.90
N ILE A 434 4.20 56.41 10.79
CA ILE A 434 4.19 54.94 10.81
C ILE A 434 4.27 54.44 9.37
N GLU A 435 5.21 53.51 9.10
CA GLU A 435 5.30 52.85 7.80
C GLU A 435 4.05 52.02 7.55
N ASN A 436 3.57 52.06 6.31
CA ASN A 436 2.23 51.67 5.92
C ASN A 436 2.21 50.24 5.39
N LYS A 437 3.06 49.94 4.40
CA LYS A 437 3.02 48.65 3.68
C LYS A 437 3.86 47.55 4.31
N ASN A 438 4.90 47.92 5.08
CA ASN A 438 5.90 46.99 5.60
C ASN A 438 5.98 46.94 7.13
N SER A 439 4.88 47.23 7.83
CA SER A 439 4.83 47.29 9.29
C SER A 439 3.89 46.25 9.89
N ARG A 440 4.11 45.92 11.16
CA ARG A 440 3.35 44.91 11.89
C ARG A 440 3.08 45.30 13.34
N ILE A 441 2.03 44.74 13.89
CA ILE A 441 1.59 44.95 15.28
C ILE A 441 2.20 43.88 16.19
N ILE A 442 2.75 44.31 17.33
CA ILE A 442 3.39 43.49 18.36
C ILE A 442 2.70 43.75 19.71
N LYS A 443 2.43 42.67 20.46
CA LYS A 443 1.90 42.76 21.82
C LYS A 443 3.01 42.94 22.85
N THR A 444 2.72 43.70 23.90
CA THR A 444 3.70 44.05 24.94
C THR A 444 3.16 43.81 26.35
N ARG A 445 4.04 43.82 27.35
CA ARG A 445 3.70 43.78 28.79
C ARG A 445 4.37 44.91 29.55
N LYS A 446 3.75 45.34 30.64
CA LYS A 446 4.37 46.29 31.58
C LYS A 446 5.17 45.54 32.64
N GLU A 447 6.44 45.89 32.76
CA GLU A 447 7.33 45.49 33.86
C GLU A 447 7.87 46.80 34.47
N GLY A 448 7.25 47.26 35.57
CA GLY A 448 7.56 48.57 36.18
C GLY A 448 7.16 49.74 35.28
N GLU A 449 8.08 50.71 35.10
CA GLU A 449 7.92 51.87 34.20
C GLU A 449 8.24 51.56 32.72
N THR A 450 8.66 50.33 32.41
CA THR A 450 9.10 49.92 31.06
C THR A 450 8.12 48.97 30.38
N ILE A 451 8.13 48.98 29.04
CA ILE A 451 7.31 48.09 28.22
C ILE A 451 8.21 47.03 27.57
N LYS A 452 7.82 45.76 27.63
CA LYS A 452 8.60 44.65 27.08
C LYS A 452 7.79 43.87 26.03
N PRO A 453 8.27 43.72 24.79
CA PRO A 453 7.64 42.86 23.79
C PRO A 453 7.65 41.39 24.22
N TYR A 454 6.74 40.60 23.65
CA TYR A 454 6.76 39.12 23.77
C TYR A 454 7.58 38.45 22.65
N GLU A 455 8.57 39.15 22.08
CA GLU A 455 9.49 38.67 21.06
C GLU A 455 10.94 39.07 21.42
N THR A 456 11.94 38.31 20.97
CA THR A 456 13.37 38.64 21.12
C THR A 456 13.80 39.65 20.04
N ILE A 457 14.92 40.37 20.26
CA ILE A 457 15.44 41.37 19.31
C ILE A 457 15.71 40.76 17.93
N ASN A 458 16.35 39.58 17.89
CA ASN A 458 16.65 38.87 16.64
C ASN A 458 15.36 38.49 15.88
N ASN A 459 14.33 38.06 16.62
CA ASN A 459 13.01 37.77 16.07
C ASN A 459 12.41 39.01 15.38
N LEU A 460 12.50 40.16 16.04
CA LEU A 460 11.86 41.39 15.60
C LEU A 460 12.35 41.81 14.21
N ILE A 461 13.67 41.80 14.02
CA ILE A 461 14.36 42.17 12.78
C ILE A 461 13.96 41.24 11.62
N GLN A 462 14.01 39.93 11.83
CA GLN A 462 13.78 38.96 10.76
C GLN A 462 12.32 38.94 10.29
N LYS A 463 11.35 39.01 11.20
CA LYS A 463 9.92 39.08 10.85
C LYS A 463 9.61 40.32 10.00
N ASN A 464 10.22 41.46 10.33
CA ASN A 464 10.06 42.71 9.58
C ASN A 464 10.69 42.64 8.17
N LYS A 465 11.79 41.89 7.99
CA LYS A 465 12.40 41.66 6.66
C LYS A 465 11.50 40.81 5.75
N CYS A 466 10.86 39.77 6.29
CA CYS A 466 10.00 38.89 5.51
C CYS A 466 8.71 39.56 5.01
N VAL A 467 8.16 40.54 5.75
CA VAL A 467 7.04 41.38 5.28
C VAL A 467 7.35 42.05 3.93
N LYS A 468 8.63 42.40 3.72
CA LYS A 468 9.11 43.11 2.52
C LYS A 468 9.25 42.19 1.30
N ALA A 469 9.63 40.92 1.50
CA ALA A 469 9.94 39.96 0.42
C ALA A 469 8.70 39.27 -0.20
N VAL A 470 7.62 39.07 0.58
CA VAL A 470 6.38 38.42 0.10
C VAL A 470 5.61 39.27 -0.91
N ASN A 471 5.89 40.58 -0.97
CA ASN A 471 5.23 41.51 -1.89
C ASN A 471 5.84 41.57 -3.30
N GLU A 472 6.88 40.78 -3.63
CA GLU A 472 7.68 40.95 -4.87
C GLU A 472 7.77 39.76 -5.84
N ASP A 473 7.12 38.60 -5.62
CA ASP A 473 7.23 37.44 -6.54
C ASP A 473 5.88 36.90 -7.07
N GLU A 474 5.60 37.07 -8.37
CA GLU A 474 4.69 36.20 -9.14
C GLU A 474 5.06 36.10 -10.66
N ARG A 475 5.27 34.85 -11.10
CA ARG A 475 5.02 34.20 -12.42
C ARG A 475 6.02 34.31 -13.59
N LYS A 476 6.31 33.14 -14.20
CA LYS A 476 6.35 32.93 -15.67
C LYS A 476 6.40 31.43 -16.12
N ASN A 477 5.65 31.17 -17.20
CA ASN A 477 5.63 30.05 -18.19
C ASN A 477 5.61 28.58 -17.71
N GLU A 478 4.44 27.95 -17.80
CA GLU A 478 4.17 26.66 -17.16
C GLU A 478 4.03 25.45 -18.12
N GLU A 479 3.65 25.60 -19.38
CA GLU A 479 3.07 24.45 -20.12
C GLU A 479 4.07 23.57 -20.89
N ILE A 480 5.02 24.15 -21.63
CA ILE A 480 6.11 23.38 -22.27
C ILE A 480 7.05 22.81 -21.21
N ASN A 481 7.33 23.59 -20.16
CA ASN A 481 8.08 23.14 -19.00
C ASN A 481 7.39 21.93 -18.33
N ARG A 482 6.05 21.94 -18.20
CA ARG A 482 5.30 20.77 -17.70
C ARG A 482 5.51 19.52 -18.56
N LYS A 483 5.50 19.61 -19.89
CA LYS A 483 5.73 18.43 -20.76
C LYS A 483 7.17 17.92 -20.69
N ILE A 484 8.15 18.83 -20.61
CA ILE A 484 9.57 18.48 -20.42
C ILE A 484 9.78 17.81 -19.04
N ASP A 485 9.22 18.40 -17.98
CA ASP A 485 9.25 17.84 -16.63
C ASP A 485 8.56 16.46 -16.56
N GLN A 486 7.49 16.26 -17.35
CA GLN A 486 6.85 14.95 -17.48
C GLN A 486 7.75 13.91 -18.13
N ILE A 487 8.46 14.24 -19.22
CA ILE A 487 9.42 13.31 -19.85
C ILE A 487 10.53 12.94 -18.85
N ASP A 488 11.12 13.94 -18.21
CA ASP A 488 12.23 13.76 -17.27
C ASP A 488 11.82 12.97 -16.01
N SER A 489 10.55 13.06 -15.60
CA SER A 489 10.02 12.33 -14.45
C SER A 489 9.50 10.93 -14.77
N LEU A 490 9.05 10.66 -16.01
CA LEU A 490 8.53 9.36 -16.43
C LEU A 490 9.59 8.39 -16.95
N ILE A 491 10.56 8.89 -17.72
CA ILE A 491 11.43 8.06 -18.55
C ILE A 491 12.87 8.17 -18.05
N LYS A 492 13.46 7.02 -17.72
CA LYS A 492 14.90 6.89 -17.51
C LYS A 492 15.52 6.24 -18.74
N ALA A 493 16.19 7.04 -19.55
CA ALA A 493 16.86 6.60 -20.77
C ALA A 493 18.22 7.29 -20.92
N GLU A 494 18.98 6.92 -21.95
CA GLU A 494 20.19 7.63 -22.36
C GLU A 494 19.85 9.06 -22.84
N ASP A 495 20.73 10.03 -22.58
CA ASP A 495 20.49 11.47 -22.80
C ASP A 495 20.09 11.78 -24.25
N ASP A 496 20.65 11.05 -25.21
CA ASP A 496 20.32 11.19 -26.64
C ASP A 496 18.86 10.81 -26.94
N PHE A 497 18.30 9.80 -26.25
CA PHE A 497 16.90 9.41 -26.40
C PHE A 497 15.96 10.46 -25.76
N ILE A 498 16.33 10.97 -24.59
CA ILE A 498 15.56 12.03 -23.92
C ILE A 498 15.58 13.31 -24.77
N THR A 499 16.73 13.66 -25.34
CA THR A 499 16.87 14.79 -26.26
C THR A 499 16.02 14.61 -27.51
N LEU A 500 16.01 13.41 -28.10
CA LEU A 500 15.15 13.08 -29.23
C LEU A 500 13.66 13.30 -28.89
N MET A 501 13.21 12.82 -27.72
CA MET A 501 11.84 13.01 -27.25
C MET A 501 11.49 14.49 -27.05
N LYS A 502 12.38 15.26 -26.39
CA LYS A 502 12.18 16.70 -26.13
C LYS A 502 12.11 17.51 -27.42
N ASN A 503 12.98 17.21 -28.39
CA ASN A 503 12.99 17.87 -29.70
C ASN A 503 11.79 17.49 -30.57
N SER A 504 11.11 16.39 -30.26
CA SER A 504 9.90 15.93 -30.96
C SER A 504 8.62 16.55 -30.38
N LEU A 505 8.70 17.37 -29.33
CA LEU A 505 7.55 18.09 -28.79
C LEU A 505 7.22 19.31 -29.66
N THR A 506 5.98 19.42 -30.09
CA THR A 506 5.47 20.58 -30.84
C THR A 506 4.68 21.53 -29.94
N GLU A 507 4.70 22.83 -30.23
CA GLU A 507 3.84 23.81 -29.56
C GLU A 507 2.37 23.59 -29.92
N ASN A 508 1.46 23.80 -28.96
CA ASN A 508 0.02 23.79 -29.25
C ASN A 508 -0.30 25.01 -30.13
N GLU A 509 -0.50 24.78 -31.44
CA GLU A 509 -1.05 25.81 -32.32
C GLU A 509 -2.49 26.10 -31.89
N THR A 510 -2.82 27.38 -31.68
CA THR A 510 -4.13 27.85 -31.22
C THR A 510 -5.27 27.69 -32.26
N GLY A 511 -5.17 26.72 -33.17
CA GLY A 511 -6.11 26.47 -34.25
C GLY A 511 -7.11 25.36 -33.93
N GLU A 512 -8.40 25.63 -34.19
CA GLU A 512 -9.57 24.78 -33.86
C GLU A 512 -9.67 23.41 -34.56
N LYS A 513 -8.66 22.95 -35.34
CA LYS A 513 -8.75 21.67 -36.07
C LYS A 513 -8.20 20.50 -35.26
N VAL A 514 -9.05 19.51 -35.00
CA VAL A 514 -8.66 18.21 -34.41
C VAL A 514 -7.65 17.53 -35.32
N LYS A 515 -6.44 17.27 -34.82
CA LYS A 515 -5.37 16.56 -35.54
C LYS A 515 -5.55 15.05 -35.36
N ARG A 516 -5.26 14.26 -36.40
CA ARG A 516 -5.35 12.79 -36.36
C ARG A 516 -3.96 12.18 -36.50
N TYR A 517 -3.63 11.20 -35.66
CA TYR A 517 -2.32 10.54 -35.60
C TYR A 517 -2.44 9.02 -35.72
N TYR A 518 -1.50 8.40 -36.43
CA TYR A 518 -1.26 6.97 -36.44
C TYR A 518 -0.12 6.66 -35.46
N LEU A 519 -0.43 5.98 -34.35
CA LEU A 519 0.57 5.50 -33.39
C LEU A 519 0.77 4.00 -33.56
N MET A 520 1.89 3.63 -34.16
CA MET A 520 2.25 2.27 -34.51
C MET A 520 3.35 1.74 -33.58
N ILE A 521 3.09 0.63 -32.89
CA ILE A 521 4.01 0.05 -31.90
C ILE A 521 4.15 -1.44 -32.15
N ASP A 522 5.39 -1.90 -32.25
CA ASP A 522 5.70 -3.33 -32.39
C ASP A 522 6.93 -3.70 -31.53
N LEU A 523 7.00 -4.97 -31.14
CA LEU A 523 8.09 -5.50 -30.33
C LEU A 523 8.66 -6.81 -30.86
N LYS A 524 9.91 -7.09 -30.48
CA LYS A 524 10.54 -8.38 -30.74
C LYS A 524 11.44 -8.83 -29.60
N LYS A 525 11.21 -10.05 -29.12
CA LYS A 525 11.99 -10.68 -28.05
C LYS A 525 13.38 -11.10 -28.53
N ILE A 526 14.40 -10.83 -27.71
CA ILE A 526 15.78 -11.29 -27.86
C ILE A 526 16.03 -12.50 -26.93
N LYS A 527 17.07 -13.30 -27.22
CA LYS A 527 17.53 -14.38 -26.33
C LYS A 527 17.75 -13.87 -24.91
N SER A 528 17.25 -14.63 -23.94
CA SER A 528 17.44 -14.32 -22.52
C SER A 528 18.90 -14.52 -22.10
N SER A 529 19.43 -13.64 -21.26
CA SER A 529 20.75 -13.77 -20.62
C SER A 529 20.60 -13.85 -19.10
N ILE A 530 21.66 -14.26 -18.40
CA ILE A 530 21.74 -14.12 -16.94
C ILE A 530 22.38 -12.76 -16.66
N ASN A 531 21.70 -11.92 -15.88
CA ASN A 531 22.24 -10.63 -15.47
C ASN A 531 23.28 -10.77 -14.34
N ALA A 532 23.97 -9.68 -14.02
CA ALA A 532 25.00 -9.64 -12.99
C ALA A 532 24.55 -10.14 -11.60
N ASN A 533 23.23 -10.14 -11.33
CA ASN A 533 22.63 -10.60 -10.08
C ASN A 533 22.21 -12.09 -10.11
N GLY A 534 22.65 -12.85 -11.12
CA GLY A 534 22.32 -14.27 -11.27
C GLY A 534 20.86 -14.54 -11.68
N LYS A 535 20.10 -13.52 -12.08
CA LYS A 535 18.70 -13.66 -12.52
C LYS A 535 18.61 -13.71 -14.04
N ARG A 536 17.67 -14.49 -14.55
CA ARG A 536 17.35 -14.51 -15.98
C ARG A 536 16.69 -13.19 -16.38
N ALA A 537 17.30 -12.48 -17.33
CA ALA A 537 16.79 -11.26 -17.93
C ALA A 537 16.34 -11.52 -19.36
N PHE A 538 15.21 -10.92 -19.73
CA PHE A 538 14.62 -10.96 -21.06
C PHE A 538 14.76 -9.57 -21.68
N TRP A 539 15.19 -9.53 -22.94
CA TRP A 539 15.42 -8.30 -23.67
C TRP A 539 14.39 -8.18 -24.79
N TYR A 540 13.83 -6.99 -24.95
CA TYR A 540 12.82 -6.69 -25.96
C TYR A 540 13.23 -5.45 -26.74
N ASN A 541 13.18 -5.55 -28.07
CA ASN A 541 13.35 -4.39 -28.95
C ASN A 541 11.98 -3.85 -29.31
N ILE A 542 11.79 -2.55 -29.16
CA ILE A 542 10.53 -1.87 -29.40
C ILE A 542 10.77 -0.78 -30.45
N ILE A 543 9.79 -0.59 -31.33
CA ILE A 543 9.77 0.49 -32.32
C ILE A 543 8.45 1.25 -32.21
N TRP A 544 8.55 2.58 -32.29
CA TRP A 544 7.43 3.50 -32.40
C TRP A 544 7.51 4.22 -33.74
N ILE A 545 6.39 4.30 -34.44
CA ILE A 545 6.22 5.21 -35.58
C ILE A 545 4.97 6.04 -35.28
N LEU A 546 5.17 7.35 -35.18
CA LEU A 546 4.10 8.33 -35.04
C LEU A 546 4.01 9.14 -36.35
N LYS A 547 2.82 9.15 -36.95
CA LYS A 547 2.54 9.86 -38.20
C LYS A 547 1.28 10.69 -38.06
N GLU A 548 1.35 11.99 -38.36
CA GLU A 548 0.16 12.85 -38.48
C GLU A 548 -0.55 12.60 -39.83
N ASP A 549 -1.87 12.68 -39.83
CA ASP A 549 -2.68 12.52 -41.04
C ASP A 549 -2.39 13.65 -42.04
N ASN A 550 -2.23 13.31 -43.33
CA ASN A 550 -1.73 14.18 -44.41
C ASN A 550 -0.25 14.64 -44.32
N ALA A 551 0.54 14.17 -43.35
CA ALA A 551 1.98 14.47 -43.26
C ALA A 551 2.81 13.61 -44.23
N ASN A 552 3.92 14.19 -44.73
CA ASN A 552 4.86 13.49 -45.60
C ASN A 552 5.66 12.43 -44.80
N LYS A 553 6.21 11.41 -45.48
CA LYS A 553 7.04 10.38 -44.84
C LYS A 553 8.26 10.95 -44.08
N GLU A 554 8.72 12.14 -44.44
CA GLU A 554 9.86 12.84 -43.81
C GLU A 554 9.50 13.52 -42.48
N GLU A 555 8.21 13.72 -42.21
CA GLU A 555 7.68 14.34 -40.98
C GLU A 555 7.29 13.28 -39.92
N GLU A 556 7.50 12.00 -40.21
CA GLU A 556 7.21 10.89 -39.29
C GLU A 556 8.26 10.80 -38.17
N ILE A 557 7.80 10.65 -36.94
CA ILE A 557 8.67 10.41 -35.79
C ILE A 557 8.90 8.90 -35.66
N LEU A 558 10.13 8.45 -35.94
CA LEU A 558 10.58 7.07 -35.77
C LEU A 558 11.51 6.96 -34.55
N MET A 559 11.15 6.09 -33.60
CA MET A 559 11.97 5.81 -32.43
C MET A 559 12.16 4.31 -32.26
N SER A 560 13.32 3.90 -31.73
CA SER A 560 13.59 2.51 -31.37
C SER A 560 14.43 2.40 -30.11
N ALA A 561 14.15 1.38 -29.30
CA ALA A 561 14.84 1.17 -28.03
C ALA A 561 14.82 -0.28 -27.54
N SER A 562 15.73 -0.59 -26.63
CA SER A 562 15.78 -1.89 -25.94
C SER A 562 15.26 -1.78 -24.50
N TYR A 563 14.44 -2.75 -24.12
CA TYR A 563 13.84 -2.88 -22.80
C TYR A 563 14.28 -4.17 -22.12
N GLU A 564 14.82 -4.08 -20.91
CA GLU A 564 15.25 -5.23 -20.10
C GLU A 564 14.21 -5.53 -19.02
N ILE A 565 13.78 -6.78 -18.90
CA ILE A 565 12.84 -7.20 -17.87
C ILE A 565 13.24 -8.53 -17.23
N CYS A 566 13.10 -8.65 -15.91
CA CYS A 566 13.36 -9.90 -15.18
C CYS A 566 12.16 -10.87 -15.21
N ASN A 567 10.95 -10.35 -15.44
CA ASN A 567 9.72 -11.14 -15.54
C ASN A 567 9.15 -10.99 -16.95
N GLU A 568 9.07 -12.09 -17.68
CA GLU A 568 8.56 -12.10 -19.06
C GLU A 568 7.10 -11.62 -19.12
N ASN A 569 6.86 -10.40 -19.62
CA ASN A 569 5.51 -9.84 -19.81
C ASN A 569 5.48 -8.83 -20.96
N GLU A 570 5.23 -9.33 -22.17
CA GLU A 570 5.16 -8.55 -23.41
C GLU A 570 4.02 -7.52 -23.40
N PHE A 571 2.86 -7.89 -22.85
CA PHE A 571 1.70 -7.01 -22.74
C PHE A 571 2.02 -5.77 -21.90
N LYS A 572 2.72 -5.93 -20.76
CA LYS A 572 3.10 -4.81 -19.90
C LYS A 572 4.00 -3.82 -20.65
N ILE A 573 4.93 -4.34 -21.45
CA ILE A 573 5.86 -3.54 -22.25
C ILE A 573 5.10 -2.74 -23.30
N LEU A 574 4.18 -3.38 -24.04
CA LEU A 574 3.38 -2.72 -25.06
C LEU A 574 2.47 -1.63 -24.46
N ILE A 575 1.81 -1.88 -23.33
CA ILE A 575 0.98 -0.87 -22.65
C ILE A 575 1.84 0.34 -22.21
N ARG A 576 3.02 0.08 -21.63
CA ARG A 576 3.99 1.12 -21.27
C ARG A 576 4.50 1.90 -22.49
N SER A 577 4.64 1.23 -23.63
CA SER A 577 5.05 1.86 -24.89
C SER A 577 4.00 2.82 -25.43
N ILE A 578 2.71 2.55 -25.21
CA ILE A 578 1.63 3.49 -25.54
C ILE A 578 1.79 4.78 -24.74
N ILE A 579 2.13 4.69 -23.45
CA ILE A 579 2.34 5.87 -22.59
C ILE A 579 3.43 6.77 -23.17
N ILE A 580 4.55 6.20 -23.61
CA ILE A 580 5.64 6.95 -24.25
C ILE A 580 5.16 7.62 -25.54
N GLY A 581 4.39 6.90 -26.37
CA GLY A 581 3.85 7.44 -27.62
C GLY A 581 2.84 8.58 -27.39
N LEU A 582 2.00 8.48 -26.35
CA LEU A 582 0.99 9.49 -26.02
C LEU A 582 1.59 10.83 -25.58
N ILE A 583 2.76 10.83 -24.92
CA ILE A 583 3.43 12.07 -24.47
C ILE A 583 3.81 12.97 -25.66
N LEU A 584 4.08 12.39 -26.83
CA LEU A 584 4.46 13.12 -28.04
C LEU A 584 3.26 13.69 -28.81
N ILE A 585 2.03 13.32 -28.43
CA ILE A 585 0.82 13.73 -29.14
C ILE A 585 0.27 15.00 -28.52
N ASN A 586 -0.18 15.92 -29.35
CA ASN A 586 -0.81 17.15 -28.89
C ASN A 586 -2.19 16.90 -28.28
N GLY A 587 -2.66 17.83 -27.46
CA GLY A 587 -4.02 17.78 -26.94
C GLY A 587 -5.05 17.91 -28.07
N ASN A 588 -6.32 17.59 -27.78
CA ASN A 588 -7.44 17.68 -28.71
C ASN A 588 -7.17 16.96 -30.05
N SER A 589 -6.79 15.68 -29.96
CA SER A 589 -6.34 14.87 -31.10
C SER A 589 -6.98 13.48 -31.13
N GLU A 590 -7.13 12.93 -32.33
CA GLU A 590 -7.59 11.56 -32.58
C GLU A 590 -6.42 10.62 -32.85
N ILE A 591 -6.47 9.40 -32.32
CA ILE A 591 -5.40 8.40 -32.48
C ILE A 591 -5.95 7.10 -33.04
N ILE A 592 -5.32 6.62 -34.11
CA ILE A 592 -5.46 5.24 -34.61
C ILE A 592 -4.28 4.42 -34.07
N LEU A 593 -4.59 3.46 -33.19
CA LEU A 593 -3.59 2.59 -32.56
C LEU A 593 -3.35 1.31 -33.38
N GLY A 594 -2.20 1.23 -34.04
CA GLY A 594 -1.73 0.01 -34.67
C GLY A 594 -0.81 -0.79 -33.76
N ILE A 595 -1.41 -1.57 -32.86
CA ILE A 595 -0.72 -2.46 -31.91
C ILE A 595 -1.42 -3.83 -31.89
N ASN A 596 -0.96 -4.76 -31.06
CA ASN A 596 -1.61 -6.04 -30.81
C ASN A 596 -3.12 -5.88 -30.50
N GLU A 597 -3.99 -6.59 -31.24
CA GLU A 597 -5.45 -6.51 -31.11
C GLU A 597 -5.98 -6.81 -29.70
N ASN A 598 -5.33 -7.72 -28.97
CA ASN A 598 -5.73 -8.03 -27.59
C ASN A 598 -5.51 -6.83 -26.66
N ILE A 599 -4.50 -5.99 -26.93
CA ILE A 599 -4.24 -4.76 -26.16
C ILE A 599 -5.24 -3.68 -26.53
N LYS A 600 -5.55 -3.51 -27.82
CA LYS A 600 -6.59 -2.58 -28.28
C LYS A 600 -7.93 -2.90 -27.62
N LYS A 601 -8.31 -4.18 -27.59
CA LYS A 601 -9.51 -4.66 -26.89
C LYS A 601 -9.44 -4.42 -25.37
N LEU A 602 -8.31 -4.70 -24.74
CA LEU A 602 -8.10 -4.47 -23.30
C LEU A 602 -8.30 -2.99 -22.91
N ILE A 603 -7.75 -2.06 -23.69
CA ILE A 603 -7.87 -0.61 -23.44
C ILE A 603 -9.33 -0.18 -23.59
N LYS A 604 -9.99 -0.58 -24.69
CA LYS A 604 -11.40 -0.26 -24.91
C LYS A 604 -12.31 -0.83 -23.82
N GLU A 605 -12.10 -2.09 -23.43
CA GLU A 605 -12.85 -2.71 -22.34
C GLU A 605 -12.61 -1.97 -21.01
N PHE A 606 -11.38 -1.56 -20.74
CA PHE A 606 -11.04 -0.79 -19.55
C PHE A 606 -11.76 0.57 -19.56
N ILE A 607 -11.65 1.36 -20.61
CA ILE A 607 -12.21 2.72 -20.67
C ILE A 607 -13.75 2.69 -20.67
N PHE A 608 -14.37 1.90 -21.55
CA PHE A 608 -15.80 2.01 -21.82
C PHE A 608 -16.68 0.99 -21.10
N ASN A 609 -16.18 -0.21 -20.82
CA ASN A 609 -17.04 -1.36 -20.48
C ASN A 609 -16.81 -1.94 -19.08
N THR A 610 -15.97 -1.32 -18.24
CA THR A 610 -15.68 -1.84 -16.90
C THR A 610 -16.04 -0.85 -15.79
N SER A 611 -16.76 -1.35 -14.79
CA SER A 611 -17.01 -0.57 -13.58
C SER A 611 -15.72 -0.34 -12.79
N ASN A 612 -15.65 0.75 -12.02
CA ASN A 612 -14.48 1.11 -11.20
C ASN A 612 -14.02 -0.04 -10.29
N ARG A 613 -14.95 -0.89 -9.82
CA ARG A 613 -14.62 -2.07 -9.02
C ARG A 613 -13.95 -3.19 -9.81
N LYS A 614 -14.34 -3.39 -11.08
CA LYS A 614 -13.72 -4.37 -11.98
C LYS A 614 -12.38 -3.88 -12.52
N LYS A 615 -12.23 -2.57 -12.79
CA LYS A 615 -10.96 -1.96 -13.21
C LYS A 615 -9.78 -2.34 -12.29
N ILE A 616 -10.01 -2.29 -10.97
CA ILE A 616 -9.00 -2.62 -9.93
C ILE A 616 -8.50 -4.07 -10.00
N ASP A 617 -9.28 -5.01 -10.57
CA ASP A 617 -8.86 -6.41 -10.73
C ASP A 617 -7.90 -6.62 -11.91
N ASN A 618 -7.72 -5.62 -12.77
CA ASN A 618 -6.85 -5.70 -13.93
C ASN A 618 -5.38 -5.75 -13.48
N ASP A 619 -4.60 -6.64 -14.09
CA ASP A 619 -3.18 -6.81 -13.77
C ASP A 619 -2.32 -5.60 -14.18
N TYR A 620 -2.82 -4.76 -15.10
CA TYR A 620 -2.21 -3.52 -15.62
C TYR A 620 -2.94 -2.25 -15.16
N TYR A 621 -3.58 -2.30 -13.99
CA TYR A 621 -4.50 -1.25 -13.53
C TYR A 621 -3.86 0.14 -13.49
N ILE A 622 -2.65 0.30 -12.95
CA ILE A 622 -1.99 1.62 -12.86
C ILE A 622 -1.65 2.14 -14.26
N GLU A 623 -1.07 1.31 -15.12
CA GLU A 623 -0.73 1.70 -16.50
C GLU A 623 -1.97 2.10 -17.31
N LEU A 624 -3.06 1.32 -17.22
CA LEU A 624 -4.30 1.61 -17.95
C LEU A 624 -5.04 2.82 -17.38
N LEU A 625 -5.01 3.01 -16.06
CA LEU A 625 -5.54 4.21 -15.42
C LEU A 625 -4.76 5.45 -15.86
N TYR A 626 -3.45 5.31 -16.07
CA TYR A 626 -2.61 6.36 -16.64
C TYR A 626 -3.01 6.76 -18.03
N ILE A 627 -3.19 5.79 -18.91
CA ILE A 627 -3.66 6.05 -20.27
C ILE A 627 -5.03 6.74 -20.25
N GLU A 628 -5.97 6.24 -19.44
CA GLU A 628 -7.32 6.82 -19.33
C GLU A 628 -7.28 8.28 -18.84
N ASP A 629 -6.58 8.58 -17.74
CA ASP A 629 -6.48 9.94 -17.20
C ASP A 629 -5.71 10.89 -18.13
N PHE A 630 -4.63 10.42 -18.76
CA PHE A 630 -3.87 11.21 -19.73
C PHE A 630 -4.73 11.56 -20.94
N MET A 631 -5.49 10.60 -21.47
CA MET A 631 -6.40 10.85 -22.59
C MET A 631 -7.51 11.85 -22.22
N ILE A 632 -8.11 11.71 -21.03
CA ILE A 632 -9.17 12.62 -20.57
C ILE A 632 -8.62 14.04 -20.39
N LYS A 633 -7.44 14.20 -19.75
CA LYS A 633 -6.84 15.53 -19.51
C LYS A 633 -6.40 16.26 -20.77
N ASN A 634 -6.01 15.51 -21.79
CA ASN A 634 -5.54 16.07 -23.06
C ASN A 634 -6.59 16.00 -24.17
N GLU A 635 -7.84 15.61 -23.87
CA GLU A 635 -8.93 15.47 -24.86
C GLU A 635 -8.55 14.58 -26.07
N ILE A 636 -7.84 13.49 -25.81
CA ILE A 636 -7.40 12.53 -26.84
C ILE A 636 -8.41 11.39 -26.98
N ILE A 637 -8.79 11.05 -28.20
CA ILE A 637 -9.77 10.00 -28.50
C ILE A 637 -9.14 8.89 -29.34
N ILE A 638 -9.30 7.62 -28.93
CA ILE A 638 -8.92 6.46 -29.75
C ILE A 638 -10.07 6.15 -30.71
N VAL A 639 -9.78 6.21 -32.01
CA VAL A 639 -10.71 5.88 -33.09
C VAL A 639 -10.35 4.54 -33.73
N ASP A 640 -11.37 3.88 -34.28
CA ASP A 640 -11.18 2.67 -35.09
C ASP A 640 -10.83 2.99 -36.54
N GLU A 641 -10.16 2.05 -37.20
CA GLU A 641 -9.90 2.13 -38.63
C GLU A 641 -11.24 1.99 -39.36
N THR A 642 -11.66 3.03 -40.08
CA THR A 642 -12.98 3.06 -40.72
C THR A 642 -12.91 2.91 -42.24
N ASN A 643 -11.78 3.27 -42.86
CA ASN A 643 -11.67 3.37 -44.32
C ASN A 643 -10.59 2.43 -44.92
N GLU A 644 -10.76 2.01 -46.19
CA GLU A 644 -9.83 1.11 -46.90
C GLU A 644 -8.42 1.71 -47.06
N GLU A 645 -8.32 3.03 -47.26
CA GLU A 645 -7.05 3.76 -47.38
C GLU A 645 -6.22 3.71 -46.10
N GLU A 646 -6.85 3.88 -44.93
CA GLU A 646 -6.20 3.81 -43.62
C GLU A 646 -5.61 2.41 -43.39
N THR A 647 -6.35 1.37 -43.81
CA THR A 647 -5.92 -0.02 -43.70
C THR A 647 -4.66 -0.28 -44.53
N VAL A 648 -4.51 0.38 -45.69
CA VAL A 648 -3.33 0.28 -46.56
C VAL A 648 -2.12 0.97 -45.91
N VAL A 649 -2.31 2.18 -45.37
CA VAL A 649 -1.25 2.92 -44.66
C VAL A 649 -0.71 2.11 -43.48
N ILE A 650 -1.60 1.53 -42.67
CA ILE A 650 -1.23 0.71 -41.50
C ILE A 650 -0.45 -0.54 -41.92
N LYS A 651 -0.86 -1.20 -43.02
CA LYS A 651 -0.13 -2.36 -43.56
C LYS A 651 1.27 -1.99 -44.06
N ASP A 652 1.42 -0.84 -44.74
CA ASP A 652 2.74 -0.35 -45.20
C ASP A 652 3.66 -0.08 -44.02
N ILE A 653 3.16 0.64 -42.99
CA ILE A 653 3.93 0.94 -41.79
C ILE A 653 4.33 -0.34 -41.05
N ARG A 654 3.41 -1.31 -40.87
CA ARG A 654 3.73 -2.61 -40.24
C ARG A 654 4.82 -3.37 -40.98
N LYS A 655 4.75 -3.44 -42.32
CA LYS A 655 5.77 -4.12 -43.14
C LYS A 655 7.15 -3.47 -42.97
N ARG A 656 7.20 -2.14 -42.89
CA ARG A 656 8.44 -1.39 -42.62
C ARG A 656 8.99 -1.67 -41.21
N MET A 657 8.14 -1.67 -40.19
CA MET A 657 8.55 -1.99 -38.80
C MET A 657 9.17 -3.39 -38.70
N GLU A 658 8.56 -4.39 -39.34
CA GLU A 658 9.12 -5.74 -39.37
C GLU A 658 10.52 -5.80 -40.01
N GLN A 659 10.74 -5.04 -41.09
CA GLN A 659 12.03 -4.97 -41.76
C GLN A 659 13.10 -4.35 -40.86
N ILE A 660 12.77 -3.26 -40.16
CA ILE A 660 13.67 -2.59 -39.21
C ILE A 660 14.01 -3.55 -38.05
N LEU A 661 13.01 -4.15 -37.41
CA LEU A 661 13.22 -5.13 -36.33
C LEU A 661 14.07 -6.33 -36.77
N LYS A 662 13.88 -6.82 -38.00
CA LYS A 662 14.68 -7.94 -38.57
C LYS A 662 16.13 -7.52 -38.84
N LYS A 663 16.38 -6.29 -39.31
CA LYS A 663 17.72 -5.75 -39.56
C LYS A 663 18.48 -5.51 -38.26
N ASP A 664 17.85 -4.84 -37.29
CA ASP A 664 18.46 -4.48 -36.00
C ASP A 664 18.84 -5.71 -35.17
N LEU A 665 18.06 -6.79 -35.25
CA LEU A 665 18.39 -8.09 -34.64
C LEU A 665 19.66 -8.74 -35.23
N LYS A 666 19.92 -8.55 -36.53
CA LYS A 666 21.11 -9.10 -37.20
C LYS A 666 22.36 -8.30 -36.87
N GLU A 667 22.24 -6.99 -36.72
CA GLU A 667 23.38 -6.09 -36.49
C GLU A 667 23.80 -5.99 -35.01
N LYS A 668 23.02 -6.55 -34.07
CA LYS A 668 23.20 -6.40 -32.60
C LYS A 668 23.35 -4.93 -32.14
N LYS A 669 22.93 -3.97 -32.97
CA LYS A 669 22.91 -2.55 -32.67
C LYS A 669 21.50 -2.19 -32.24
N MET A 670 21.32 -1.87 -30.97
CA MET A 670 20.22 -0.99 -30.59
C MET A 670 20.76 0.17 -29.77
N ARG A 671 20.16 1.34 -30.03
CA ARG A 671 20.78 2.64 -29.77
C ARG A 671 20.59 3.12 -28.33
N TYR A 672 19.49 2.79 -27.65
CA TYR A 672 19.20 3.32 -26.31
C TYR A 672 18.49 2.31 -25.39
N LYS A 673 18.88 2.25 -24.12
CA LYS A 673 18.17 1.54 -23.04
C LYS A 673 17.11 2.44 -22.39
N ILE A 674 15.89 1.93 -22.19
CA ILE A 674 14.79 2.68 -21.57
C ILE A 674 14.19 1.94 -20.37
N GLU A 675 13.84 2.68 -19.33
CA GLU A 675 13.05 2.25 -18.17
C GLU A 675 11.97 3.31 -17.86
N ILE A 676 10.76 2.88 -17.50
CA ILE A 676 9.70 3.79 -17.03
C ILE A 676 9.70 3.80 -15.50
N ILE A 677 9.71 5.00 -14.92
CA ILE A 677 9.65 5.22 -13.48
C ILE A 677 8.21 4.94 -13.00
N GLU A 678 8.02 3.83 -12.27
CA GLU A 678 6.68 3.37 -11.87
C GLU A 678 5.93 4.40 -11.00
N ASN A 679 6.65 5.18 -10.19
CA ASN A 679 6.07 6.20 -9.31
C ASN A 679 5.41 7.35 -10.11
N ALA A 680 5.89 7.62 -11.32
CA ALA A 680 5.36 8.68 -12.18
C ALA A 680 4.03 8.29 -12.85
N LEU A 681 3.70 7.00 -12.86
CA LEU A 681 2.42 6.48 -13.37
C LEU A 681 1.26 6.60 -12.37
N LEU A 682 1.52 7.07 -11.16
CA LEU A 682 0.53 7.12 -10.09
C LEU A 682 -0.45 8.29 -10.26
N ILE A 683 -1.71 7.99 -10.55
CA ILE A 683 -2.81 8.98 -10.57
C ILE A 683 -3.68 8.92 -9.34
N ASN A 684 -3.90 7.71 -8.82
CA ASN A 684 -4.68 7.54 -7.62
C ASN A 684 -4.01 8.28 -6.46
N GLU A 685 -4.84 8.91 -5.63
CA GLU A 685 -4.36 9.56 -4.41
C GLU A 685 -3.70 8.54 -3.48
N TYR A 686 -4.32 7.36 -3.36
CA TYR A 686 -3.90 6.28 -2.47
C TYR A 686 -3.48 5.05 -3.28
N ASN A 687 -2.31 4.48 -2.98
CA ASN A 687 -1.74 3.34 -3.72
C ASN A 687 -1.16 2.31 -2.76
N LEU A 688 -1.23 1.03 -3.12
CA LEU A 688 -0.62 -0.01 -2.29
C LEU A 688 0.87 -0.17 -2.59
N ILE A 689 1.66 -0.11 -1.53
CA ILE A 689 3.12 -0.13 -1.58
C ILE A 689 3.59 -1.23 -0.63
N TRP A 690 4.31 -2.21 -1.16
CA TRP A 690 4.86 -3.32 -0.40
C TRP A 690 6.38 -3.23 -0.35
N ARG A 691 6.93 -3.04 0.86
CA ARG A 691 8.38 -2.89 1.07
C ARG A 691 9.02 -1.86 0.10
N LYS A 692 8.40 -0.68 0.00
CA LYS A 692 8.78 0.43 -0.90
C LYS A 692 8.59 0.18 -2.42
N ASN A 693 8.02 -0.96 -2.83
CA ASN A 693 7.67 -1.22 -4.23
C ASN A 693 6.16 -1.01 -4.46
N ILE A 694 5.81 -0.31 -5.54
CA ILE A 694 4.41 -0.08 -5.91
C ILE A 694 3.80 -1.37 -6.46
N ILE A 695 2.55 -1.65 -6.08
CA ILE A 695 1.79 -2.76 -6.67
C ILE A 695 0.97 -2.19 -7.84
N THR A 696 1.32 -2.58 -9.07
CA THR A 696 0.76 -1.97 -10.29
C THR A 696 -0.65 -2.42 -10.69
N GLY A 697 -1.17 -3.49 -10.07
CA GLY A 697 -2.49 -4.00 -10.39
C GLY A 697 -2.72 -5.42 -9.90
N GLY A 698 -3.89 -5.96 -10.21
CA GLY A 698 -4.27 -7.33 -9.87
C GLY A 698 -4.16 -7.61 -8.38
N PHE A 699 -4.45 -6.62 -7.51
CA PHE A 699 -4.07 -6.59 -6.09
C PHE A 699 -4.42 -7.86 -5.33
N ARG A 700 -5.61 -8.44 -5.61
CA ARG A 700 -6.02 -9.72 -5.02
C ARG A 700 -5.15 -10.88 -5.51
N LYS A 701 -4.94 -11.01 -6.82
CA LYS A 701 -4.10 -12.05 -7.42
C LYS A 701 -2.66 -11.92 -6.95
N TRP A 702 -2.14 -10.71 -6.87
CA TRP A 702 -0.82 -10.40 -6.32
C TRP A 702 -0.71 -10.89 -4.87
N ARG A 703 -1.63 -10.48 -3.98
CA ARG A 703 -1.57 -10.91 -2.56
C ARG A 703 -1.71 -12.42 -2.41
N LYS A 704 -2.51 -13.06 -3.27
CA LYS A 704 -2.62 -14.52 -3.33
C LYS A 704 -1.29 -15.19 -3.69
N LYS A 705 -0.56 -14.68 -4.69
CA LYS A 705 0.80 -15.17 -5.02
C LYS A 705 1.76 -15.01 -3.83
N VAL A 706 1.68 -13.89 -3.11
CA VAL A 706 2.46 -13.68 -1.87
C VAL A 706 2.09 -14.71 -0.80
N SER A 707 0.81 -14.99 -0.56
CA SER A 707 0.38 -16.03 0.39
C SER A 707 0.92 -17.42 0.02
N MET A 708 0.86 -17.76 -1.27
CA MET A 708 1.44 -19.01 -1.76
C MET A 708 2.94 -19.09 -1.51
N ALA A 709 3.68 -18.00 -1.75
CA ALA A 709 5.11 -17.94 -1.46
C ALA A 709 5.42 -18.06 0.04
N ILE A 710 4.58 -17.49 0.92
CA ILE A 710 4.71 -17.65 2.38
C ILE A 710 4.58 -19.12 2.77
N TRP A 711 3.57 -19.84 2.27
CA TRP A 711 3.41 -21.27 2.58
C TRP A 711 4.53 -22.15 2.00
N LYS A 712 5.09 -21.78 0.84
CA LYS A 712 6.32 -22.41 0.32
C LYS A 712 7.52 -22.12 1.22
N ASN A 713 7.65 -20.90 1.72
CA ASN A 713 8.72 -20.56 2.65
C ASN A 713 8.61 -21.35 3.98
N GLU A 714 7.41 -21.63 4.45
CA GLU A 714 7.20 -22.52 5.62
C GLU A 714 7.64 -23.97 5.35
N ILE A 715 7.51 -24.46 4.10
CA ILE A 715 8.06 -25.76 3.69
C ILE A 715 9.59 -25.72 3.75
N LEU A 716 10.21 -24.69 3.17
CA LEU A 716 11.67 -24.54 3.10
C LEU A 716 12.32 -24.43 4.49
N ASN A 717 11.63 -23.79 5.44
CA ASN A 717 12.12 -23.61 6.81
C ASN A 717 11.61 -24.68 7.79
N SER A 718 11.02 -25.77 7.30
CA SER A 718 10.57 -26.83 8.18
C SER A 718 11.74 -27.68 8.68
N ASN A 719 11.87 -27.80 10.00
CA ASN A 719 12.85 -28.71 10.63
C ASN A 719 12.69 -30.17 10.17
N LYS A 720 11.48 -30.57 9.73
CA LYS A 720 11.20 -31.93 9.23
C LYS A 720 11.72 -32.19 7.81
N LEU A 721 12.08 -31.13 7.08
CA LEU A 721 12.54 -31.16 5.69
C LEU A 721 13.90 -30.49 5.49
N ASN A 722 14.57 -30.06 6.56
CA ASN A 722 15.80 -29.29 6.48
C ASN A 722 16.90 -30.08 5.75
N ASP A 723 16.99 -31.39 6.00
CA ASP A 723 17.91 -32.31 5.30
C ASP A 723 17.74 -32.30 3.78
N LEU A 724 16.52 -32.12 3.27
CA LEU A 724 16.25 -32.01 1.84
C LEU A 724 16.57 -30.63 1.26
N PHE A 725 16.56 -29.58 2.10
CA PHE A 725 16.68 -28.20 1.63
C PHE A 725 18.06 -27.56 1.81
N ILE A 726 18.89 -28.04 2.75
CA ILE A 726 20.24 -27.50 3.02
C ILE A 726 21.09 -27.44 1.75
N ARG A 727 21.05 -28.49 0.91
CA ARG A 727 21.80 -28.59 -0.35
C ARG A 727 20.94 -28.45 -1.61
N ASN A 728 19.75 -27.86 -1.48
CA ASN A 728 18.81 -27.76 -2.60
C ASN A 728 19.32 -26.90 -3.78
N PHE A 729 20.33 -26.03 -3.55
CA PHE A 729 21.00 -25.31 -4.63
C PHE A 729 21.69 -26.23 -5.65
N MET A 730 21.97 -27.50 -5.29
CA MET A 730 22.46 -28.53 -6.21
C MET A 730 21.43 -28.95 -7.26
N LYS A 731 20.15 -28.59 -7.07
CA LYS A 731 19.03 -28.88 -7.99
C LYS A 731 18.89 -30.37 -8.32
N GLU A 732 19.15 -31.24 -7.36
CA GLU A 732 19.06 -32.70 -7.55
C GLU A 732 17.61 -33.21 -7.61
N PHE A 733 16.62 -32.41 -7.15
CA PHE A 733 15.22 -32.82 -7.10
C PHE A 733 14.31 -32.05 -8.07
N ASP A 734 13.43 -32.78 -8.75
CA ASP A 734 12.27 -32.21 -9.42
C ASP A 734 11.13 -32.05 -8.39
N TRP A 735 11.07 -30.86 -7.80
CA TRP A 735 10.05 -30.54 -6.80
C TRP A 735 8.62 -30.53 -7.35
N ARG A 736 8.43 -30.30 -8.65
CA ARG A 736 7.08 -30.32 -9.24
C ARG A 736 6.54 -31.74 -9.24
N THR A 737 7.31 -32.66 -9.81
CA THR A 737 6.97 -34.10 -9.85
C THR A 737 6.87 -34.67 -8.43
N THR A 738 7.79 -34.27 -7.54
CA THR A 738 7.75 -34.62 -6.11
C THR A 738 6.42 -34.22 -5.46
N LEU A 739 6.00 -32.95 -5.56
CA LEU A 739 4.78 -32.49 -4.89
C LEU A 739 3.49 -33.06 -5.52
N GLU A 740 3.51 -33.32 -6.83
CA GLU A 740 2.43 -34.06 -7.51
C GLU A 740 2.33 -35.49 -6.97
N PHE A 741 3.46 -36.17 -6.79
CA PHE A 741 3.52 -37.50 -6.16
C PHE A 741 3.03 -37.47 -4.71
N ILE A 742 3.56 -36.59 -3.86
CA ILE A 742 3.19 -36.49 -2.44
C ILE A 742 1.70 -36.25 -2.26
N SER A 743 1.10 -35.49 -3.18
CA SER A 743 -0.33 -35.14 -3.14
C SER A 743 -1.24 -36.19 -3.77
N ASN A 744 -0.65 -37.28 -4.23
CA ASN A 744 -1.29 -38.39 -4.94
C ASN A 744 -1.99 -37.96 -6.23
N ARG A 745 -1.39 -36.98 -6.93
CA ARG A 745 -1.90 -36.45 -8.20
C ARG A 745 -1.48 -37.27 -9.42
N THR A 746 -0.56 -38.20 -9.23
CA THR A 746 -0.13 -39.17 -10.26
C THR A 746 -1.19 -40.23 -10.54
N THR A 747 -2.02 -40.58 -9.54
CA THR A 747 -3.07 -41.60 -9.63
C THR A 747 -4.48 -41.01 -9.57
N PHE A 748 -4.69 -39.91 -8.84
CA PHE A 748 -6.00 -39.27 -8.69
C PHE A 748 -5.99 -37.81 -9.14
N THR A 749 -7.04 -37.39 -9.85
CA THR A 749 -7.22 -35.96 -10.13
C THR A 749 -7.50 -35.17 -8.85
N LYS A 750 -7.32 -33.84 -8.92
CA LYS A 750 -7.60 -32.93 -7.79
C LYS A 750 -9.05 -33.02 -7.28
N ARG A 751 -10.00 -33.41 -8.13
CA ARG A 751 -11.43 -33.51 -7.80
C ARG A 751 -11.89 -34.91 -7.40
N GLN A 752 -11.05 -35.92 -7.55
CA GLN A 752 -11.34 -37.29 -7.13
C GLN A 752 -10.85 -37.53 -5.70
N CYS A 753 -11.57 -38.39 -4.99
CA CYS A 753 -11.24 -38.78 -3.62
C CYS A 753 -11.81 -40.17 -3.32
N SER A 754 -11.01 -41.02 -2.68
CA SER A 754 -11.39 -42.36 -2.24
C SER A 754 -10.69 -42.69 -0.91
N SER A 755 -11.08 -43.77 -0.25
CA SER A 755 -10.38 -44.23 0.95
C SER A 755 -8.93 -44.63 0.66
N ILE A 756 -8.67 -45.16 -0.53
CA ILE A 756 -7.34 -45.51 -1.05
C ILE A 756 -6.52 -44.23 -1.21
N ASP A 757 -7.07 -43.22 -1.88
CA ASP A 757 -6.42 -41.93 -2.09
C ASP A 757 -5.97 -41.28 -0.77
N THR A 758 -6.87 -41.24 0.23
CA THR A 758 -6.55 -40.69 1.56
C THR A 758 -5.41 -41.48 2.24
N LYS A 759 -5.42 -42.81 2.16
CA LYS A 759 -4.40 -43.68 2.77
C LYS A 759 -3.03 -43.46 2.13
N GLU A 760 -2.97 -43.51 0.80
CA GLU A 760 -1.73 -43.34 0.04
C GLU A 760 -1.13 -41.95 0.23
N ARG A 761 -1.94 -40.89 0.11
CA ARG A 761 -1.48 -39.52 0.37
C ARG A 761 -0.95 -39.37 1.80
N SER A 762 -1.66 -39.91 2.80
CA SER A 762 -1.24 -39.85 4.19
C SER A 762 0.12 -40.52 4.40
N TYR A 763 0.31 -41.70 3.80
CA TYR A 763 1.58 -42.42 3.83
C TYR A 763 2.71 -41.60 3.19
N ARG A 764 2.50 -41.06 1.98
CA ARG A 764 3.48 -40.23 1.26
C ARG A 764 3.87 -38.98 2.06
N ILE A 765 2.90 -38.28 2.65
CA ILE A 765 3.17 -37.11 3.50
C ILE A 765 3.96 -37.49 4.77
N LYS A 766 3.62 -38.60 5.43
CA LYS A 766 4.37 -39.08 6.61
C LYS A 766 5.80 -39.47 6.25
N ASN A 767 5.98 -40.15 5.11
CA ASN A 767 7.29 -40.47 4.56
C ASN A 767 8.10 -39.23 4.21
N LEU A 768 7.49 -38.19 3.65
CA LEU A 768 8.16 -36.92 3.39
C LEU A 768 8.62 -36.23 4.68
N LEU A 769 7.93 -36.45 5.81
CA LEU A 769 8.19 -35.75 7.08
C LEU A 769 9.01 -36.56 8.12
N LYS A 770 9.32 -37.86 7.90
CA LYS A 770 9.82 -38.81 8.94
C LYS A 770 8.81 -38.94 10.08
N ASP A 771 7.51 -38.87 9.77
CA ASP A 771 6.43 -38.94 10.76
C ASP A 771 5.64 -40.25 10.65
N LEU A 772 6.27 -41.31 10.10
CA LEU A 772 5.76 -42.67 10.24
C LEU A 772 5.59 -43.02 11.72
N PRO A 773 4.66 -43.91 12.07
CA PRO A 773 4.41 -44.31 13.46
C PRO A 773 5.50 -45.29 13.94
N THR A 774 6.77 -44.89 13.94
CA THR A 774 7.86 -45.66 14.54
C THR A 774 7.85 -45.52 16.05
N TYR A 775 8.50 -46.42 16.78
CA TYR A 775 8.44 -46.39 18.25
C TYR A 775 9.05 -45.10 18.82
N GLU A 776 10.14 -44.58 18.23
CA GLU A 776 10.67 -43.26 18.56
C GLU A 776 9.59 -42.17 18.50
N VAL A 777 8.79 -42.15 17.42
CA VAL A 777 7.73 -41.16 17.20
C VAL A 777 6.54 -41.38 18.12
N LEU A 778 6.20 -42.63 18.42
CA LEU A 778 5.08 -42.97 19.29
C LEU A 778 5.41 -42.71 20.78
N CYS A 779 6.62 -43.01 21.24
CA CYS A 779 7.11 -42.65 22.58
C CYS A 779 7.14 -41.13 22.76
N LYS A 780 7.63 -40.37 21.77
CA LYS A 780 7.57 -38.89 21.76
C LYS A 780 6.14 -38.34 21.83
N ARG A 781 5.12 -39.16 21.55
CA ARG A 781 3.70 -38.79 21.63
C ARG A 781 3.04 -39.31 22.91
N GLU A 782 3.81 -39.88 23.83
CA GLU A 782 3.32 -40.39 25.12
C GLU A 782 2.19 -41.43 24.93
N VAL A 783 2.35 -42.34 23.97
CA VAL A 783 1.41 -43.46 23.81
C VAL A 783 1.61 -44.42 24.98
N GLU A 784 0.63 -44.48 25.89
CA GLU A 784 0.68 -45.17 27.20
C GLU A 784 1.13 -46.65 27.17
N VAL A 785 1.10 -47.30 26.01
CA VAL A 785 1.38 -48.75 25.85
C VAL A 785 2.86 -49.03 25.54
N LEU A 786 3.69 -48.02 25.27
CA LEU A 786 5.10 -48.20 24.88
C LEU A 786 6.04 -47.81 26.03
N GLU A 787 6.84 -48.77 26.50
CA GLU A 787 7.81 -48.57 27.58
C GLU A 787 9.09 -47.84 27.11
N ASN A 788 9.53 -48.11 25.88
CA ASN A 788 10.75 -47.53 25.29
C ASN A 788 10.65 -47.41 23.75
N SER A 789 11.63 -46.74 23.15
CA SER A 789 11.75 -46.51 21.70
C SER A 789 12.46 -47.64 20.94
N THR A 790 12.79 -48.77 21.59
CA THR A 790 13.61 -49.82 20.97
C THR A 790 12.84 -50.62 19.93
N CYS A 791 13.53 -51.04 18.87
CA CYS A 791 12.92 -51.89 17.86
C CYS A 791 12.66 -53.29 18.41
N ILE A 792 11.41 -53.73 18.39
CA ILE A 792 10.99 -55.08 18.80
C ILE A 792 11.41 -56.15 17.79
N ARG A 793 11.77 -55.76 16.56
CA ARG A 793 12.13 -56.73 15.52
C ARG A 793 13.51 -57.32 15.73
N CYS A 794 14.53 -56.46 15.90
CA CYS A 794 15.92 -56.88 15.83
C CYS A 794 16.58 -57.24 17.16
N ASP A 795 15.89 -57.09 18.31
CA ASP A 795 16.41 -57.38 19.66
C ASP A 795 17.81 -56.79 19.99
N THR A 796 18.29 -55.82 19.21
CA THR A 796 19.64 -55.22 19.33
C THR A 796 19.70 -54.03 20.29
N ASN A 797 18.61 -53.72 21.01
CA ASN A 797 18.44 -52.49 21.79
C ASN A 797 18.63 -51.18 20.96
N GLU A 798 18.55 -51.24 19.64
CA GLU A 798 18.55 -50.04 18.79
C GLU A 798 17.19 -49.33 18.81
N GLU A 799 17.19 -47.99 18.71
CA GLU A 799 15.95 -47.22 18.61
C GLU A 799 15.27 -47.40 17.24
N GLU A 800 13.96 -47.66 17.24
CA GLU A 800 13.15 -47.72 16.00
C GLU A 800 12.87 -46.30 15.47
N THR A 801 13.85 -45.76 14.78
CA THR A 801 13.77 -44.50 14.04
C THR A 801 13.22 -44.71 12.63
N TRP A 802 12.86 -43.63 11.92
CA TRP A 802 12.48 -43.72 10.51
C TRP A 802 13.55 -44.37 9.63
N ASP A 803 14.84 -44.16 9.95
CA ASP A 803 15.94 -44.78 9.21
C ASP A 803 16.06 -46.28 9.52
N HIS A 804 16.01 -46.65 10.80
CA HIS A 804 16.16 -48.04 11.25
C HIS A 804 15.10 -48.98 10.64
N VAL A 805 13.85 -48.54 10.49
CA VAL A 805 12.76 -49.37 9.91
C VAL A 805 13.12 -49.93 8.53
N TRP A 806 13.93 -49.21 7.74
CA TRP A 806 14.32 -49.64 6.39
C TRP A 806 15.57 -50.53 6.34
N ILE A 807 16.39 -50.53 7.39
CA ILE A 807 17.68 -51.24 7.43
C ILE A 807 17.80 -52.23 8.59
N CYS A 808 16.73 -52.44 9.34
CA CYS A 808 16.66 -53.45 10.39
C CYS A 808 17.13 -54.80 9.85
N ASN A 809 18.08 -55.44 10.54
CA ASN A 809 18.70 -56.69 10.11
C ASN A 809 17.69 -57.85 10.02
N ASP A 810 16.59 -57.76 10.78
CA ASP A 810 15.53 -58.77 10.83
C ASP A 810 14.39 -58.47 9.84
N ASN A 811 14.59 -57.54 8.90
CA ASN A 811 13.67 -57.35 7.78
C ASN A 811 13.76 -58.53 6.80
N GLU A 812 12.62 -58.98 6.27
CA GLU A 812 12.52 -60.11 5.31
C GLU A 812 13.25 -59.86 3.98
N ALA A 813 13.45 -58.59 3.63
CA ALA A 813 14.12 -58.18 2.39
C ALA A 813 14.94 -56.91 2.62
N THR A 814 16.06 -56.83 1.89
CA THR A 814 16.92 -55.65 1.82
C THR A 814 16.34 -54.60 0.87
N LEU A 815 16.84 -53.36 0.97
CA LEU A 815 16.44 -52.29 0.06
C LEU A 815 16.75 -52.57 -1.42
N ASP A 816 17.84 -53.29 -1.72
CA ASP A 816 18.19 -53.68 -3.09
C ASP A 816 17.21 -54.72 -3.64
N GLU A 817 16.86 -55.73 -2.84
CA GLU A 817 15.85 -56.73 -3.21
C GLU A 817 14.49 -56.07 -3.46
N ILE A 818 14.07 -55.15 -2.58
CA ILE A 818 12.83 -54.38 -2.76
C ILE A 818 12.87 -53.56 -4.05
N LEU A 819 14.00 -52.94 -4.39
CA LEU A 819 14.15 -52.18 -5.63
C LEU A 819 13.97 -53.07 -6.87
N ARG A 820 14.71 -54.18 -6.94
CA ARG A 820 14.67 -55.11 -8.08
C ARG A 820 13.28 -55.74 -8.22
N GLU A 821 12.68 -56.15 -7.10
CA GLU A 821 11.33 -56.71 -7.08
C GLU A 821 10.28 -55.68 -7.52
N SER A 822 10.43 -54.41 -7.14
CA SER A 822 9.51 -53.34 -7.53
C SER A 822 9.50 -53.09 -9.04
N ILE A 823 10.66 -53.15 -9.69
CA ILE A 823 10.77 -53.02 -11.14
C ILE A 823 10.10 -54.21 -11.83
N SER A 824 10.36 -55.43 -11.37
CA SER A 824 9.73 -56.65 -11.89
C SER A 824 8.20 -56.60 -11.74
N LYS A 825 7.70 -56.20 -10.56
CA LYS A 825 6.26 -56.03 -10.31
C LYS A 825 5.63 -54.97 -11.21
N PHE A 826 6.35 -53.89 -11.50
CA PHE A 826 5.88 -52.84 -12.39
C PHE A 826 5.84 -53.32 -13.85
N GLU A 827 6.86 -54.06 -14.29
CA GLU A 827 6.88 -54.70 -15.61
C GLU A 827 5.69 -55.65 -15.80
N GLU A 828 5.45 -56.55 -14.84
CA GLU A 828 4.28 -57.42 -14.84
C GLU A 828 2.96 -56.64 -14.90
N PHE A 829 2.88 -55.51 -14.20
CA PHE A 829 1.71 -54.64 -14.24
C PHE A 829 1.51 -54.05 -15.64
N LEU A 830 2.58 -53.60 -16.31
CA LEU A 830 2.50 -53.08 -17.67
C LEU A 830 2.08 -54.18 -18.66
N ASP A 831 2.62 -55.39 -18.53
CA ASP A 831 2.25 -56.56 -19.33
C ASP A 831 0.77 -56.92 -19.14
N LYS A 832 0.30 -57.00 -17.88
CA LYS A 832 -1.11 -57.28 -17.56
C LYS A 832 -2.07 -56.22 -18.14
N ASN A 833 -1.60 -54.98 -18.30
CA ASN A 833 -2.37 -53.88 -18.89
C ASN A 833 -2.12 -53.70 -20.40
N ARG A 834 -1.44 -54.66 -21.07
CA ARG A 834 -1.13 -54.65 -22.51
C ARG A 834 -0.35 -53.42 -22.98
N ARG A 835 0.51 -52.86 -22.12
CA ARG A 835 1.35 -51.69 -22.40
C ARG A 835 2.74 -52.11 -22.91
N LEU A 836 2.77 -52.86 -24.01
CA LEU A 836 3.99 -53.52 -24.51
C LEU A 836 5.12 -52.53 -24.88
N GLU A 837 4.78 -51.35 -25.41
CA GLU A 837 5.76 -50.28 -25.70
C GLU A 837 6.42 -49.77 -24.42
N ASP A 838 5.66 -49.58 -23.35
CA ASP A 838 6.19 -49.12 -22.06
C ASP A 838 7.10 -50.18 -21.40
N VAL A 839 6.81 -51.47 -21.62
CA VAL A 839 7.67 -52.59 -21.16
C VAL A 839 9.02 -52.54 -21.87
N LEU A 840 9.04 -52.31 -23.19
CA LEU A 840 10.29 -52.14 -23.94
C LEU A 840 11.09 -50.94 -23.43
N ILE A 841 10.42 -49.80 -23.20
CA ILE A 841 11.06 -48.60 -22.64
C ILE A 841 11.64 -48.89 -21.24
N LEU A 842 10.87 -49.56 -20.38
CA LEU A 842 11.32 -49.92 -19.03
C LEU A 842 12.56 -50.82 -19.10
N ARG A 843 12.54 -51.87 -19.92
CA ARG A 843 13.68 -52.79 -20.10
C ARG A 843 14.92 -52.07 -20.64
N ASN A 844 14.76 -51.18 -21.62
CA ASN A 844 15.86 -50.40 -22.21
C ASN A 844 16.53 -49.48 -21.20
N HIS A 845 15.80 -48.97 -20.21
CA HIS A 845 16.31 -48.02 -19.22
C HIS A 845 16.48 -48.61 -17.82
N ASN A 846 16.17 -49.90 -17.62
CA ASN A 846 16.18 -50.54 -16.29
C ASN A 846 17.54 -50.39 -15.59
N ILE A 847 18.63 -50.70 -16.31
CA ILE A 847 20.00 -50.57 -15.79
C ILE A 847 20.26 -49.13 -15.36
N ASN A 848 19.93 -48.14 -16.20
CA ASN A 848 20.13 -46.73 -15.88
C ASN A 848 19.34 -46.31 -14.63
N ILE A 849 18.10 -46.79 -14.47
CA ILE A 849 17.26 -46.50 -13.30
C ILE A 849 17.91 -47.05 -12.03
N VAL A 850 18.33 -48.31 -12.04
CA VAL A 850 18.97 -48.97 -10.89
C VAL A 850 20.29 -48.28 -10.54
N THR A 851 21.16 -48.02 -11.54
CA THR A 851 22.44 -47.33 -11.33
C THR A 851 22.23 -45.96 -10.68
N ILE A 852 21.26 -45.17 -11.15
CA ILE A 852 20.96 -43.85 -10.56
C ILE A 852 20.57 -43.98 -9.08
N LEU A 853 19.79 -45.01 -8.72
CA LEU A 853 19.29 -45.24 -7.36
C LEU A 853 20.37 -45.76 -6.38
N GLU A 854 21.31 -46.58 -6.88
CA GLU A 854 22.43 -47.11 -6.09
C GLU A 854 23.51 -46.06 -5.81
N GLU A 855 23.67 -45.08 -6.70
CA GLU A 855 24.62 -43.97 -6.53
C GLU A 855 24.36 -43.17 -5.24
N ARG A 856 25.42 -42.52 -4.73
CA ARG A 856 25.34 -41.63 -3.57
C ARG A 856 24.48 -40.40 -3.85
N SER A 857 23.61 -40.05 -2.91
CA SER A 857 22.83 -38.82 -2.92
C SER A 857 23.73 -37.61 -2.66
N ASN A 858 23.56 -36.54 -3.44
CA ASN A 858 24.27 -35.27 -3.16
C ASN A 858 23.53 -34.42 -2.11
N ILE A 859 22.26 -34.73 -1.80
CA ILE A 859 21.50 -34.02 -0.77
C ILE A 859 21.49 -34.81 0.55
N LEU A 860 21.11 -36.09 0.52
CA LEU A 860 21.07 -36.96 1.70
C LEU A 860 22.46 -37.56 1.98
N ILE A 861 23.29 -36.82 2.72
CA ILE A 861 24.68 -37.23 3.02
C ILE A 861 24.71 -38.61 3.69
N GLY A 862 25.59 -39.49 3.19
CA GLY A 862 25.76 -40.85 3.70
C GLY A 862 24.73 -41.85 3.19
N LYS A 863 23.80 -41.44 2.31
CA LYS A 863 22.75 -42.29 1.75
C LYS A 863 22.86 -42.40 0.22
N SER A 864 22.40 -43.51 -0.34
CA SER A 864 22.17 -43.65 -1.78
C SER A 864 20.86 -42.99 -2.20
N ARG A 865 20.65 -42.79 -3.50
CA ARG A 865 19.46 -42.11 -4.02
C ARG A 865 18.17 -42.91 -3.86
N ILE A 866 18.24 -44.22 -3.61
CA ILE A 866 17.07 -45.01 -3.19
C ILE A 866 16.37 -44.40 -1.97
N TRP A 867 17.13 -43.77 -1.06
CA TRP A 867 16.58 -43.09 0.11
C TRP A 867 15.80 -41.82 -0.24
N GLU A 868 16.13 -41.14 -1.33
CA GLU A 868 15.35 -40.02 -1.87
C GLU A 868 13.98 -40.51 -2.33
N MET A 869 13.95 -41.67 -2.99
CA MET A 869 12.70 -42.29 -3.45
C MET A 869 11.85 -42.81 -2.28
N LEU A 870 12.46 -43.42 -1.25
CA LEU A 870 11.77 -43.80 0.00
C LEU A 870 11.15 -42.59 0.70
N ARG A 871 11.83 -41.43 0.63
CA ARG A 871 11.33 -40.15 1.13
C ARG A 871 10.15 -39.62 0.31
N GLY A 872 9.93 -40.15 -0.88
CA GLY A 872 8.92 -39.69 -1.84
C GLY A 872 9.38 -38.45 -2.63
N VAL A 873 10.68 -38.22 -2.75
CA VAL A 873 11.28 -37.12 -3.51
C VAL A 873 11.81 -37.64 -4.83
N PHE A 874 11.49 -36.95 -5.92
CA PHE A 874 11.85 -37.35 -7.27
C PHE A 874 13.17 -36.72 -7.70
N ASN A 875 14.14 -37.54 -8.10
CA ASN A 875 15.44 -37.08 -8.58
C ASN A 875 15.36 -36.56 -10.02
N ASP A 876 15.92 -35.39 -10.29
CA ASP A 876 15.86 -34.75 -11.61
C ASP A 876 16.63 -35.53 -12.69
N ARG A 877 17.61 -36.38 -12.32
CA ARG A 877 18.35 -37.22 -13.27
C ARG A 877 17.45 -38.16 -14.07
N PHE A 878 16.33 -38.60 -13.50
CA PHE A 878 15.35 -39.42 -14.22
C PHE A 878 14.79 -38.69 -15.45
N ASN A 879 14.70 -37.35 -15.44
CA ASN A 879 14.24 -36.54 -16.57
C ASN A 879 15.26 -36.48 -17.73
N HIS A 880 16.47 -37.02 -17.54
CA HIS A 880 17.57 -36.96 -18.51
C HIS A 880 17.94 -38.33 -19.10
N ILE A 881 17.33 -39.43 -18.62
CA ILE A 881 17.62 -40.78 -19.09
C ILE A 881 17.40 -40.92 -20.60
N THR A 882 16.35 -40.29 -21.13
CA THR A 882 15.99 -40.34 -22.56
C THR A 882 16.66 -39.26 -23.41
N LYS A 883 17.50 -38.40 -22.81
CA LYS A 883 18.21 -37.32 -23.52
C LYS A 883 19.67 -37.67 -23.83
N GLN A 884 20.09 -38.89 -23.49
CA GLN A 884 21.45 -39.38 -23.75
C GLN A 884 21.60 -40.11 -25.08
N ASP A 885 20.58 -40.09 -25.94
CA ASP A 885 20.65 -40.56 -27.33
C ASP A 885 20.84 -39.41 -28.33
#